data_AF-A0A517YNP4-F1
#
_entry.id   AF-A0A517YNP4-F1
#
_cell.length_a   1.000
_cell.length_b   1.000
_cell.length_c   1.000
_cell.angle_alpha   90.00
_cell.angle_beta   90.00
_cell.angle_gamma   90.00
#
_symmetry.space_group_name_H-M   'P 1'
#
loop_
_entity.id
_entity.type
_entity.pdbx_description
1 polymer ?
#
loop_
_entity_poly.entity_id
_entity_poly.type
_entity_poly.pdbx_seq_one_letter_code
_entity_poly.pdbx_strand_id
1 'polypeptide(L)'
;MSHQSSLIASDINEYLSQHERKEILRFITCGSVDDGKSTLIGRLFYEAKMIYEDQLSAITKDSARYGTTGGEPDLALFTDGLQEEREQGITIDVAYRYFSTDKRKFIIADTPGHKQYTRNMATGASTADLAIILIDARHGVLEQTKRHSFIVSLLGIKHIIVAVNKMDIVDYKQEVFEQIKADYISFASRLDLPDVHFMPISALKGENVVAPSQYMTWYQGPALMPLLETLYIGSDRNLEDFRLPVQLVLRPNLDFRGFSGTIASGILRKGDEIMTLPSRKTSRVKSIVTFDGELEEAFAPQSITVTLEDEIDSSRGDMLVRPGNVPRVDNKFEAMMVWMAEEAMLPGKQYLFKQTSRVAPGMVTTLRYRVDVNTMHRQDAPTLALNEIGRCQITLTQPICFDAYKRNRGTGSFIVIDRLTNATVAAGMILDRATGDGPKDHWDDEPASAHLHGETSKVSVEERSNRFGQKPATVLLTGLTGAGKTTIAYALERRLFQDGRSVVVLDGQNMRRGISKDLGFTASERSENLRRSSEVAKLFNDAGLIVLGAFVAPEEAVRQKVAEAIGQERFLIVHLDAAVEVCRSRDTEGHYALAEKGELTEFPGVSATYEAPAKPDLKLSTDKLNAEQCVDKILELLQSRGYV
;
A
#
# COMPACT_ATOMS: atom_id res chain seq x y z
N MET A 1 41.14 24.90 -15.91
CA MET A 1 41.08 24.56 -17.35
C MET A 1 39.81 23.79 -17.60
N SER A 2 38.88 24.38 -18.36
CA SER A 2 37.61 23.77 -18.77
C SER A 2 37.85 22.49 -19.57
N HIS A 3 36.89 21.56 -19.49
CA HIS A 3 36.87 20.29 -20.22
C HIS A 3 37.39 20.44 -21.66
N GLN A 4 38.64 20.04 -21.91
CA GLN A 4 39.13 19.84 -23.28
C GLN A 4 38.72 18.42 -23.71
N SER A 5 37.44 18.27 -24.03
CA SER A 5 36.98 17.13 -24.81
C SER A 5 37.56 17.24 -26.22
N SER A 6 38.17 16.17 -26.73
CA SER A 6 38.70 16.10 -28.09
C SER A 6 37.62 16.38 -29.16
N LEU A 7 36.33 16.22 -28.82
CA LEU A 7 35.20 16.57 -29.68
C LEU A 7 34.97 18.08 -29.85
N ILE A 8 35.39 18.91 -28.89
CA ILE A 8 35.28 20.38 -29.01
C ILE A 8 36.15 20.88 -30.17
N ALA A 9 37.25 20.19 -30.45
CA ALA A 9 38.17 20.53 -31.53
C ALA A 9 37.74 19.99 -32.90
N SER A 10 36.86 18.97 -32.97
CA SER A 10 36.52 18.28 -34.22
C SER A 10 35.08 18.50 -34.71
N ASP A 11 34.08 18.57 -33.81
CA ASP A 11 32.68 18.83 -34.17
C ASP A 11 31.89 19.39 -32.97
N ILE A 12 31.73 20.72 -32.95
CA ILE A 12 31.05 21.43 -31.87
C ILE A 12 29.53 21.16 -31.88
N ASN A 13 28.93 20.86 -33.04
CA ASN A 13 27.50 20.61 -33.16
C ASN A 13 27.16 19.22 -32.63
N GLU A 14 28.00 18.22 -32.92
CA GLU A 14 27.87 16.90 -32.33
C GLU A 14 28.04 16.96 -30.80
N TYR A 15 29.04 17.71 -30.31
CA TYR A 15 29.24 17.96 -28.88
C TYR A 15 28.03 18.62 -28.21
N LEU A 16 27.48 19.68 -28.83
CA LEU A 16 26.28 20.38 -28.34
C LEU A 16 25.05 19.44 -28.34
N SER A 17 24.85 18.66 -29.41
CA SER A 17 23.73 17.72 -29.51
C SER A 17 23.83 16.57 -28.49
N GLN A 18 25.05 16.06 -28.22
CA GLN A 18 25.30 15.07 -27.17
C GLN A 18 25.02 15.66 -25.79
N HIS A 19 25.38 16.94 -25.55
CA HIS A 19 25.09 17.64 -24.30
C HIS A 19 23.60 17.97 -24.11
N GLU A 20 22.87 18.25 -25.18
CA GLU A 20 21.42 18.47 -25.15
C GLU A 20 20.66 17.17 -24.82
N ARG A 21 21.09 16.03 -25.38
CA ARG A 21 20.40 14.73 -25.25
C ARG A 21 20.76 13.91 -24.02
N LYS A 22 21.60 14.43 -23.10
CA LYS A 22 21.97 13.69 -21.87
C LYS A 22 20.74 13.34 -21.05
N GLU A 23 20.63 12.08 -20.68
CA GLU A 23 19.59 11.61 -19.78
C GLU A 23 19.73 12.29 -18.41
N ILE A 24 18.59 12.58 -17.78
CA ILE A 24 18.53 13.21 -16.46
C ILE A 24 18.17 12.13 -15.44
N LEU A 25 19.01 11.95 -14.42
CA LEU A 25 18.70 11.14 -13.24
C LEU A 25 18.33 12.04 -12.06
N ARG A 26 17.15 11.82 -11.48
CA ARG A 26 16.74 12.47 -10.23
C ARG A 26 16.97 11.51 -9.08
N PHE A 27 17.71 11.93 -8.06
CA PHE A 27 17.90 11.11 -6.87
C PHE A 27 17.81 11.91 -5.58
N ILE A 28 17.47 11.20 -4.51
CA ILE A 28 17.46 11.74 -3.15
C ILE A 28 18.56 11.11 -2.32
N THR A 29 19.06 11.84 -1.34
CA THR A 29 19.91 11.28 -0.29
C THR A 29 19.14 11.20 1.03
N CYS A 30 19.22 10.05 1.67
CA CYS A 30 18.51 9.73 2.89
C CYS A 30 19.49 9.12 3.90
N GLY A 31 19.25 9.34 5.18
CA GLY A 31 20.20 9.01 6.23
C GLY A 31 20.02 9.93 7.44
N SER A 32 20.57 9.49 8.56
CA SER A 32 20.64 10.23 9.81
C SER A 32 21.42 11.53 9.66
N VAL A 33 21.34 12.38 10.69
CA VAL A 33 22.07 13.66 10.75
C VAL A 33 23.58 13.42 10.63
N ASP A 34 24.07 12.35 11.26
CA ASP A 34 25.50 12.06 11.32
C ASP A 34 25.97 11.09 10.24
N ASP A 35 25.11 10.57 9.36
CA ASP A 35 25.51 9.57 8.35
C ASP A 35 26.38 10.15 7.21
N GLY A 36 26.61 11.47 7.21
CA GLY A 36 27.52 12.14 6.27
C GLY A 36 26.91 12.48 4.91
N LYS A 37 25.59 12.77 4.86
CA LYS A 37 24.87 13.13 3.62
C LYS A 37 25.45 14.38 2.95
N SER A 38 25.55 15.47 3.70
CA SER A 38 26.12 16.74 3.24
C SER A 38 27.55 16.57 2.74
N THR A 39 28.37 15.82 3.47
CA THR A 39 29.75 15.48 3.08
C THR A 39 29.79 14.70 1.77
N LEU A 40 28.93 13.70 1.57
CA LEU A 40 28.86 12.94 0.31
C LEU A 40 28.45 13.83 -0.86
N ILE A 41 27.42 14.67 -0.68
CA ILE A 41 26.98 15.61 -1.72
C ILE A 41 28.13 16.57 -2.06
N GLY A 42 28.75 17.19 -1.06
CA GLY A 42 29.91 18.07 -1.25
C GLY A 42 31.07 17.38 -1.97
N ARG A 43 31.34 16.11 -1.66
CA ARG A 43 32.35 15.31 -2.34
C ARG A 43 32.02 15.09 -3.82
N LEU A 44 30.77 14.75 -4.15
CA LEU A 44 30.32 14.59 -5.53
C LEU A 44 30.50 15.89 -6.33
N PHE A 45 30.19 17.06 -5.73
CA PHE A 45 30.42 18.36 -6.37
C PHE A 45 31.90 18.68 -6.59
N TYR A 46 32.72 18.41 -5.57
CA TYR A 46 34.16 18.62 -5.63
C TYR A 46 34.80 17.77 -6.74
N GLU A 47 34.48 16.47 -6.77
CA GLU A 47 35.07 15.55 -7.74
C GLU A 47 34.50 15.71 -9.16
N ALA A 48 33.26 16.19 -9.30
CA ALA A 48 32.68 16.60 -10.57
C ALA A 48 33.30 17.90 -11.13
N LYS A 49 34.27 18.51 -10.42
CA LYS A 49 34.95 19.77 -10.79
C LYS A 49 33.99 20.95 -11.02
N MET A 50 32.82 20.91 -10.37
CA MET A 50 31.80 21.97 -10.47
C MET A 50 32.00 23.07 -9.42
N ILE A 51 32.90 22.86 -8.45
CA ILE A 51 33.30 23.90 -7.49
C ILE A 51 34.47 24.67 -8.09
N TYR A 52 34.27 25.95 -8.35
CA TYR A 52 35.31 26.85 -8.83
C TYR A 52 36.40 27.05 -7.76
N GLU A 53 37.64 27.33 -8.17
CA GLU A 53 38.80 27.45 -7.25
C GLU A 53 38.61 28.54 -6.18
N ASP A 54 37.89 29.61 -6.52
CA ASP A 54 37.52 30.70 -5.61
C ASP A 54 36.56 30.23 -4.51
N GLN A 55 35.53 29.44 -4.85
CA GLN A 55 34.61 28.84 -3.88
C GLN A 55 35.32 27.82 -2.97
N LEU A 56 36.23 27.01 -3.53
CA LEU A 56 37.09 26.11 -2.75
C LEU A 56 37.98 26.87 -1.76
N SER A 57 38.53 28.01 -2.18
CA SER A 57 39.35 28.86 -1.32
C SER A 57 38.54 29.49 -0.18
N ALA A 58 37.27 29.83 -0.42
CA ALA A 58 36.35 30.31 0.60
C ALA A 58 36.02 29.21 1.62
N ILE A 59 35.66 28.02 1.16
CA ILE A 59 35.41 26.84 2.02
C ILE A 59 36.64 26.51 2.85
N THR A 60 37.84 26.57 2.28
CA THR A 60 39.09 26.27 3.00
C THR A 60 39.36 27.29 4.12
N LYS A 61 39.05 28.57 3.88
CA LYS A 61 39.12 29.63 4.91
C LYS A 61 38.08 29.44 6.01
N ASP A 62 36.85 29.08 5.65
CA ASP A 62 35.77 28.85 6.61
C ASP A 62 35.98 27.55 7.41
N SER A 63 36.54 26.51 6.77
CA SER A 63 36.95 25.25 7.42
C SER A 63 38.04 25.49 8.46
N ALA A 64 38.96 26.43 8.22
CA ALA A 64 39.98 26.80 9.21
C ALA A 64 39.39 27.55 10.42
N ARG A 65 38.18 28.12 10.28
CA ARG A 65 37.52 28.94 11.31
C ARG A 65 36.43 28.17 12.08
N TYR A 66 35.72 27.27 11.42
CA TYR A 66 34.55 26.54 11.94
C TYR A 66 34.59 25.02 11.69
N GLY A 67 35.60 24.49 11.00
CA GLY A 67 35.62 23.10 10.52
C GLY A 67 35.87 22.05 11.60
N THR A 68 35.31 20.86 11.39
CA THR A 68 35.42 19.71 12.32
C THR A 68 36.44 18.65 11.86
N THR A 69 37.03 18.82 10.67
CA THR A 69 37.85 17.82 9.95
C THR A 69 39.36 17.92 10.18
N GLY A 70 39.82 18.61 11.24
CA GLY A 70 41.22 18.54 11.67
C GLY A 70 42.26 19.01 10.65
N GLY A 71 41.92 19.96 9.76
CA GLY A 71 42.84 20.60 8.81
C GLY A 71 42.58 20.28 7.33
N GLU A 72 41.76 19.29 7.00
CA GLU A 72 41.24 19.07 5.64
C GLU A 72 40.01 19.95 5.37
N PRO A 73 39.79 20.44 4.12
CA PRO A 73 38.63 21.27 3.79
C PRO A 73 37.33 20.51 4.04
N ASP A 74 36.45 21.10 4.86
CA ASP A 74 35.16 20.53 5.23
C ASP A 74 34.14 20.76 4.11
N LEU A 75 34.00 19.75 3.24
CA LEU A 75 33.10 19.81 2.08
C LEU A 75 31.62 19.88 2.47
N ALA A 76 31.26 19.60 3.72
CA ALA A 76 29.88 19.78 4.19
C ALA A 76 29.50 21.28 4.22
N LEU A 77 30.45 22.18 4.46
CA LEU A 77 30.23 23.64 4.49
C LEU A 77 29.76 24.19 3.13
N PHE A 78 30.17 23.57 2.02
CA PHE A 78 29.67 23.92 0.69
C PHE A 78 28.17 23.66 0.54
N THR A 79 27.69 22.60 1.19
CA THR A 79 26.30 22.17 1.16
C THR A 79 25.47 22.77 2.30
N ASP A 80 26.11 23.44 3.26
CA ASP A 80 25.50 24.01 4.45
C ASP A 80 25.11 25.48 4.29
N GLY A 81 24.96 26.01 3.07
CA GLY A 81 24.34 27.33 2.83
C GLY A 81 22.88 27.47 3.34
N LEU A 82 22.33 26.41 3.95
CA LEU A 82 21.05 26.32 4.67
C LEU A 82 21.22 26.18 6.19
N GLN A 83 22.44 26.08 6.74
CA GLN A 83 22.64 26.02 8.21
C GLN A 83 22.24 27.32 8.91
N GLU A 84 22.23 28.46 8.22
CA GLU A 84 21.63 29.70 8.76
C GLU A 84 20.14 29.52 9.11
N GLU A 85 19.43 28.55 8.50
CA GLU A 85 18.05 28.19 8.89
C GLU A 85 17.97 27.41 10.21
N ARG A 86 19.00 26.61 10.55
CA ARG A 86 19.07 25.90 11.83
C ARG A 86 19.14 26.88 13.00
N GLU A 87 19.80 28.02 12.80
CA GLU A 87 19.88 29.11 13.78
C GLU A 87 18.60 29.97 13.82
N GLN A 88 17.83 30.03 12.72
CA GLN A 88 16.64 30.86 12.59
C GLN A 88 15.30 30.11 12.74
N GLY A 89 15.31 28.78 12.86
CA GLY A 89 14.10 27.97 13.08
C GLY A 89 13.11 27.95 11.90
N ILE A 90 13.57 28.31 10.71
CA ILE A 90 12.79 28.26 9.46
C ILE A 90 13.06 26.95 8.72
N THR A 91 12.06 26.43 8.00
CA THR A 91 12.17 25.17 7.24
C THR A 91 12.07 25.48 5.75
N ILE A 92 13.16 25.38 4.98
CA ILE A 92 13.07 25.36 3.52
C ILE A 92 12.62 23.97 3.02
N ASP A 93 11.59 24.01 2.19
CA ASP A 93 10.98 22.89 1.47
C ASP A 93 11.93 22.34 0.39
N VAL A 94 12.84 21.43 0.76
CA VAL A 94 13.71 20.62 -0.15
C VAL A 94 14.59 21.44 -1.11
N ALA A 95 15.91 21.44 -0.89
CA ALA A 95 16.85 22.08 -1.80
C ALA A 95 17.19 21.16 -2.99
N TYR A 96 17.04 21.68 -4.21
CA TYR A 96 17.46 20.99 -5.43
C TYR A 96 18.83 21.48 -5.88
N ARG A 97 19.76 20.55 -6.11
CA ARG A 97 21.08 20.85 -6.68
C ARG A 97 21.27 20.12 -8.01
N TYR A 98 22.05 20.75 -8.89
CA TYR A 98 22.26 20.28 -10.26
C TYR A 98 23.74 20.08 -10.51
N PHE A 99 24.10 18.94 -11.09
CA PHE A 99 25.43 18.71 -11.63
C PHE A 99 25.33 17.81 -12.85
N SER A 100 26.41 17.73 -13.63
CA SER A 100 26.46 16.88 -14.81
C SER A 100 27.84 16.28 -14.96
N THR A 101 27.91 15.06 -15.48
CA THR A 101 29.15 14.46 -15.96
C THR A 101 29.18 14.46 -17.49
N ASP A 102 30.22 13.85 -18.06
CA ASP A 102 30.33 13.67 -19.50
C ASP A 102 29.20 12.78 -20.05
N LYS A 103 28.62 11.88 -19.25
CA LYS A 103 27.58 10.94 -19.68
C LYS A 103 26.15 11.35 -19.30
N ARG A 104 25.94 11.99 -18.15
CA ARG A 104 24.58 12.15 -17.59
C ARG A 104 24.40 13.47 -16.82
N LYS A 105 23.16 13.97 -16.77
CA LYS A 105 22.75 15.10 -15.93
C LYS A 105 22.10 14.58 -14.65
N PHE A 106 22.32 15.26 -13.54
CA PHE A 106 21.86 14.83 -12.22
C PHE A 106 21.11 15.96 -11.51
N ILE A 107 20.01 15.60 -10.86
CA ILE A 107 19.27 16.47 -9.95
C ILE A 107 19.24 15.78 -8.59
N ILE A 108 19.81 16.43 -7.58
CA ILE A 108 19.83 15.96 -6.20
C ILE A 108 18.74 16.70 -5.44
N ALA A 109 17.81 15.96 -4.82
CA ALA A 109 16.94 16.54 -3.80
C ALA A 109 17.55 16.28 -2.41
N ASP A 110 18.01 17.35 -1.76
CA ASP A 110 18.57 17.30 -0.42
C ASP A 110 17.42 17.32 0.60
N THR A 111 17.14 16.17 1.21
CA THR A 111 16.03 16.02 2.15
C THR A 111 16.56 15.98 3.60
N PRO A 112 16.06 16.84 4.49
CA PRO A 112 16.52 16.87 5.88
C PRO A 112 16.17 15.56 6.61
N GLY A 113 17.11 15.04 7.42
CA GLY A 113 17.06 13.68 7.98
C GLY A 113 16.35 13.48 9.32
N HIS A 114 15.66 14.50 9.84
CA HIS A 114 15.04 14.45 11.18
C HIS A 114 13.62 13.84 11.16
N LYS A 115 13.17 13.34 12.32
CA LYS A 115 11.86 12.68 12.50
C LYS A 115 10.65 13.55 12.10
N GLN A 116 10.82 14.88 12.07
CA GLN A 116 9.78 15.87 11.74
C GLN A 116 9.65 16.20 10.24
N TYR A 117 10.45 15.58 9.35
CA TYR A 117 10.53 15.96 7.94
C TYR A 117 10.04 14.89 6.95
N THR A 118 9.17 13.96 7.38
CA THR A 118 8.50 13.00 6.47
C THR A 118 7.83 13.71 5.29
N ARG A 119 7.24 14.90 5.51
CA ARG A 119 6.72 15.78 4.46
C ARG A 119 7.77 16.10 3.39
N ASN A 120 8.92 16.63 3.79
CA ASN A 120 9.95 17.09 2.86
C ASN A 120 10.55 15.92 2.09
N MET A 121 10.77 14.80 2.79
CA MET A 121 11.19 13.56 2.15
C MET A 121 10.15 13.09 1.13
N ALA A 122 8.86 13.08 1.47
CA ALA A 122 7.80 12.66 0.56
C ALA A 122 7.72 13.54 -0.69
N THR A 123 7.83 14.85 -0.53
CA THR A 123 7.87 15.80 -1.66
C THR A 123 9.07 15.54 -2.57
N GLY A 124 10.28 15.47 -2.02
CA GLY A 124 11.50 15.23 -2.82
C GLY A 124 11.52 13.85 -3.48
N ALA A 125 11.12 12.82 -2.76
CA ALA A 125 11.10 11.43 -3.22
C ALA A 125 10.01 11.15 -4.29
N SER A 126 8.94 11.94 -4.32
CA SER A 126 7.84 11.76 -5.29
C SER A 126 8.27 11.88 -6.76
N THR A 127 9.36 12.62 -7.03
CA THR A 127 9.89 12.85 -8.37
C THR A 127 11.22 12.13 -8.62
N ALA A 128 11.71 11.37 -7.64
CA ALA A 128 12.99 10.70 -7.72
C ALA A 128 12.88 9.36 -8.44
N ASP A 129 13.95 9.05 -9.19
CA ASP A 129 14.17 7.79 -9.88
C ASP A 129 14.98 6.82 -9.00
N LEU A 130 15.86 7.37 -8.14
CA LEU A 130 16.79 6.65 -7.29
C LEU A 130 16.84 7.23 -5.87
N ALA A 131 17.05 6.38 -4.86
CA ALA A 131 17.34 6.80 -3.49
C ALA A 131 18.70 6.28 -3.01
N ILE A 132 19.54 7.17 -2.46
CA ILE A 132 20.79 6.80 -1.79
C ILE A 132 20.54 6.82 -0.28
N ILE A 133 20.61 5.67 0.38
CA ILE A 133 20.44 5.50 1.81
C ILE A 133 21.82 5.35 2.44
N LEU A 134 22.28 6.39 3.13
CA LEU A 134 23.54 6.38 3.85
C LEU A 134 23.36 5.70 5.21
N ILE A 135 24.35 4.91 5.61
CA ILE A 135 24.42 4.22 6.90
C ILE A 135 25.82 4.42 7.48
N ASP A 136 25.95 5.00 8.67
CA ASP A 136 27.23 5.08 9.39
C ASP A 136 27.70 3.67 9.79
N ALA A 137 28.88 3.26 9.32
CA ALA A 137 29.49 1.96 9.59
C ALA A 137 29.69 1.67 11.09
N ARG A 138 29.78 2.71 11.94
CA ARG A 138 29.93 2.56 13.40
C ARG A 138 28.65 2.14 14.09
N HIS A 139 27.50 2.55 13.55
CA HIS A 139 26.20 2.36 14.18
C HIS A 139 25.32 1.32 13.47
N GLY A 140 25.60 1.03 12.20
CA GLY A 140 24.82 0.10 11.41
C GLY A 140 23.38 0.57 11.17
N VAL A 141 22.45 -0.39 11.02
CA VAL A 141 21.06 -0.08 10.62
C VAL A 141 20.26 0.50 11.79
N LEU A 142 19.94 1.80 11.71
CA LEU A 142 19.17 2.53 12.72
C LEU A 142 17.66 2.58 12.38
N GLU A 143 16.84 3.00 13.35
CA GLU A 143 15.40 3.26 13.13
C GLU A 143 15.16 4.27 11.99
N GLN A 144 16.00 5.29 11.87
CA GLN A 144 15.90 6.29 10.80
C GLN A 144 16.18 5.68 9.43
N THR A 145 17.16 4.78 9.32
CA THR A 145 17.43 4.02 8.10
C THR A 145 16.18 3.24 7.67
N LYS A 146 15.58 2.48 8.60
CA LYS A 146 14.35 1.71 8.36
C LYS A 146 13.19 2.59 7.90
N ARG A 147 12.98 3.72 8.58
CA ARG A 147 11.98 4.74 8.24
C ARG A 147 12.16 5.26 6.82
N HIS A 148 13.38 5.66 6.45
CA HIS A 148 13.65 6.20 5.11
C HIS A 148 13.42 5.13 4.04
N SER A 149 13.92 3.92 4.24
CA SER A 149 13.67 2.80 3.33
C SER A 149 12.18 2.50 3.15
N PHE A 150 11.38 2.57 4.21
CA PHE A 150 9.93 2.39 4.11
C PHE A 150 9.28 3.49 3.27
N ILE A 151 9.62 4.76 3.50
CA ILE A 151 9.08 5.88 2.73
C ILE A 151 9.48 5.78 1.26
N VAL A 152 10.72 5.40 0.97
CA VAL A 152 11.24 5.16 -0.39
C VAL A 152 10.43 4.06 -1.09
N SER A 153 10.20 2.93 -0.42
CA SER A 153 9.36 1.84 -0.94
C SER A 153 7.93 2.29 -1.18
N LEU A 154 7.36 3.02 -0.22
CA LEU A 154 6.00 3.53 -0.27
C LEU A 154 5.78 4.51 -1.43
N LEU A 155 6.79 5.33 -1.75
CA LEU A 155 6.78 6.28 -2.86
C LEU A 155 7.19 5.64 -4.20
N GLY A 156 7.41 4.33 -4.22
CA GLY A 156 7.63 3.56 -5.44
C GLY A 156 8.95 3.90 -6.16
N ILE A 157 9.96 4.35 -5.41
CA ILE A 157 11.32 4.48 -5.97
C ILE A 157 11.88 3.07 -6.13
N LYS A 158 12.24 2.72 -7.37
CA LYS A 158 12.62 1.34 -7.72
C LYS A 158 14.08 1.04 -7.44
N HIS A 159 14.95 2.02 -7.71
CA HIS A 159 16.39 1.87 -7.55
C HIS A 159 16.84 2.43 -6.20
N ILE A 160 17.60 1.65 -5.45
CA ILE A 160 18.15 2.04 -4.16
C ILE A 160 19.63 1.73 -4.10
N ILE A 161 20.42 2.67 -3.59
CA ILE A 161 21.81 2.46 -3.24
C ILE A 161 21.94 2.59 -1.72
N VAL A 162 22.33 1.52 -1.05
CA VAL A 162 22.69 1.51 0.36
C VAL A 162 24.19 1.77 0.46
N ALA A 163 24.53 2.99 0.87
CA ALA A 163 25.91 3.45 1.01
C ALA A 163 26.35 3.35 2.47
N VAL A 164 27.16 2.34 2.79
CA VAL A 164 27.76 2.18 4.12
C VAL A 164 28.94 3.13 4.22
N ASN A 165 28.72 4.27 4.87
CA ASN A 165 29.67 5.38 4.96
C ASN A 165 30.56 5.29 6.20
N LYS A 166 31.65 6.06 6.21
CA LYS A 166 32.65 6.11 7.30
C LYS A 166 33.41 4.81 7.51
N MET A 167 33.65 4.07 6.42
CA MET A 167 34.46 2.84 6.46
C MET A 167 35.90 3.09 6.95
N ASP A 168 36.40 4.32 6.83
CA ASP A 168 37.71 4.76 7.35
C ASP A 168 37.82 4.64 8.87
N ILE A 169 36.73 4.85 9.61
CA ILE A 169 36.75 4.79 11.09
C ILE A 169 36.72 3.33 11.60
N VAL A 170 36.27 2.40 10.76
CA VAL A 170 36.23 0.96 11.06
C VAL A 170 37.35 0.18 10.34
N ASP A 171 38.44 0.88 9.99
CA ASP A 171 39.62 0.33 9.31
C ASP A 171 39.31 -0.44 8.02
N TYR A 172 38.25 -0.05 7.29
CA TYR A 172 37.82 -0.66 6.03
C TYR A 172 37.52 -2.17 6.12
N LYS A 173 37.13 -2.67 7.30
CA LYS A 173 36.87 -4.09 7.55
C LYS A 173 35.65 -4.61 6.78
N GLN A 174 35.86 -5.69 6.01
CA GLN A 174 34.81 -6.37 5.25
C GLN A 174 33.69 -6.92 6.14
N GLU A 175 34.05 -7.45 7.31
CA GLU A 175 33.11 -8.07 8.27
C GLU A 175 32.00 -7.09 8.71
N VAL A 176 32.37 -5.84 8.96
CA VAL A 176 31.43 -4.78 9.36
C VAL A 176 30.44 -4.48 8.23
N PHE A 177 30.94 -4.39 7.00
CA PHE A 177 30.10 -4.15 5.82
C PHE A 177 29.10 -5.29 5.58
N GLU A 178 29.56 -6.54 5.60
CA GLU A 178 28.69 -7.70 5.36
C GLU A 178 27.64 -7.86 6.47
N GLN A 179 27.97 -7.54 7.73
CA GLN A 179 27.01 -7.53 8.83
C GLN A 179 25.90 -6.50 8.59
N ILE A 180 26.26 -5.25 8.28
CA ILE A 180 25.28 -4.17 8.02
C ILE A 180 24.41 -4.50 6.80
N LYS A 181 25.02 -5.07 5.75
CA LYS A 181 24.30 -5.53 4.56
C LYS A 181 23.30 -6.64 4.90
N ALA A 182 23.69 -7.63 5.69
CA ALA A 182 22.78 -8.70 6.13
C ALA A 182 21.60 -8.14 6.95
N ASP A 183 21.88 -7.24 7.89
CA ASP A 183 20.86 -6.59 8.72
C ASP A 183 19.87 -5.78 7.87
N TYR A 184 20.38 -5.05 6.88
CA TYR A 184 19.54 -4.28 5.96
C TYR A 184 18.69 -5.18 5.07
N ILE A 185 19.25 -6.26 4.50
CA ILE A 185 18.52 -7.22 3.65
C ILE A 185 17.38 -7.88 4.46
N SER A 186 17.66 -8.30 5.70
CA SER A 186 16.66 -8.89 6.59
C SER A 186 15.46 -7.95 6.81
N PHE A 187 15.74 -6.66 7.00
CA PHE A 187 14.70 -5.63 7.09
C PHE A 187 13.99 -5.36 5.75
N ALA A 188 14.75 -5.20 4.66
CA ALA A 188 14.26 -4.86 3.33
C ALA A 188 13.39 -5.97 2.71
N SER A 189 13.54 -7.23 3.15
CA SER A 189 12.69 -8.36 2.72
C SER A 189 11.19 -8.14 2.93
N ARG A 190 10.81 -7.23 3.84
CA ARG A 190 9.40 -6.87 4.13
C ARG A 190 8.89 -5.71 3.28
N LEU A 191 9.76 -5.11 2.48
CA LEU A 191 9.49 -3.97 1.61
C LEU A 191 9.45 -4.41 0.15
N ASP A 192 8.71 -3.65 -0.66
CA ASP A 192 8.70 -3.83 -2.11
C ASP A 192 9.81 -2.98 -2.71
N LEU A 193 11.03 -3.54 -2.72
CA LEU A 193 12.25 -2.88 -3.22
C LEU A 193 12.90 -3.76 -4.29
N PRO A 194 12.63 -3.50 -5.58
CA PRO A 194 13.02 -4.41 -6.65
C PRO A 194 14.53 -4.38 -6.96
N ASP A 195 15.20 -3.24 -6.78
CA ASP A 195 16.61 -3.08 -7.12
C ASP A 195 17.39 -2.37 -6.00
N VAL A 196 18.26 -3.11 -5.30
CA VAL A 196 19.05 -2.62 -4.16
C VAL A 196 20.53 -2.93 -4.37
N HIS A 197 21.35 -1.88 -4.43
CA HIS A 197 22.81 -1.95 -4.55
C HIS A 197 23.45 -1.63 -3.20
N PHE A 198 24.48 -2.38 -2.78
CA PHE A 198 25.21 -2.12 -1.55
C PHE A 198 26.63 -1.69 -1.88
N MET A 199 27.10 -0.60 -1.26
CA MET A 199 28.46 -0.11 -1.46
C MET A 199 29.11 0.39 -0.17
N PRO A 200 30.36 -0.02 0.11
CA PRO A 200 31.14 0.55 1.19
C PRO A 200 31.84 1.82 0.69
N ILE A 201 31.66 2.94 1.37
CA ILE A 201 32.24 4.24 0.98
C ILE A 201 32.88 4.96 2.18
N SER A 202 33.79 5.88 1.88
CA SER A 202 34.16 6.95 2.81
C SER A 202 33.98 8.28 2.09
N ALA A 203 32.89 8.99 2.39
CA ALA A 203 32.60 10.29 1.77
C ALA A 203 33.69 11.33 2.06
N LEU A 204 34.28 11.28 3.26
CA LEU A 204 35.33 12.21 3.68
C LEU A 204 36.62 11.97 2.90
N LYS A 205 37.09 10.71 2.85
CA LYS A 205 38.34 10.35 2.15
C LYS A 205 38.17 10.19 0.63
N GLY A 206 36.94 10.04 0.15
CA GLY A 206 36.59 9.85 -1.27
C GLY A 206 36.68 8.41 -1.76
N GLU A 207 36.82 7.45 -0.85
CA GLU A 207 36.95 6.04 -1.21
C GLU A 207 35.62 5.50 -1.76
N ASN A 208 35.67 4.85 -2.93
CA ASN A 208 34.50 4.32 -3.66
C ASN A 208 33.44 5.37 -4.06
N VAL A 209 33.77 6.67 -4.05
CA VAL A 209 32.86 7.74 -4.50
C VAL A 209 32.95 7.93 -6.01
N VAL A 210 34.08 8.40 -6.54
CA VAL A 210 34.32 8.48 -8.00
C VAL A 210 35.19 7.34 -8.53
N ALA A 211 36.21 6.94 -7.76
CA ALA A 211 37.12 5.86 -8.13
C ALA A 211 37.03 4.69 -7.16
N PRO A 212 37.35 3.44 -7.61
CA PRO A 212 37.48 2.30 -6.72
C PRO A 212 38.54 2.55 -5.65
N SER A 213 38.25 2.10 -4.43
CA SER A 213 39.14 2.23 -3.28
C SER A 213 40.35 1.30 -3.38
N GLN A 214 41.50 1.78 -2.92
CA GLN A 214 42.71 0.96 -2.76
C GLN A 214 42.75 0.21 -1.43
N TYR A 215 41.95 0.65 -0.44
CA TYR A 215 41.90 0.05 0.90
C TYR A 215 40.84 -1.05 1.02
N MET A 216 39.79 -0.98 0.20
CA MET A 216 38.70 -1.96 0.17
C MET A 216 38.81 -2.89 -1.04
N THR A 217 39.96 -3.53 -1.25
CA THR A 217 40.22 -4.43 -2.39
C THR A 217 39.31 -5.66 -2.43
N TRP A 218 38.71 -6.01 -1.30
CA TRP A 218 37.72 -7.07 -1.17
C TRP A 218 36.37 -6.71 -1.83
N TYR A 219 36.06 -5.43 -2.03
CA TYR A 219 34.84 -4.99 -2.72
C TYR A 219 35.07 -4.94 -4.23
N GLN A 220 34.34 -5.76 -4.98
CA GLN A 220 34.48 -5.87 -6.44
C GLN A 220 33.42 -5.07 -7.22
N GLY A 221 32.52 -4.37 -6.53
CA GLY A 221 31.47 -3.58 -7.16
C GLY A 221 31.98 -2.24 -7.73
N PRO A 222 31.16 -1.53 -8.53
CA PRO A 222 31.52 -0.21 -9.03
C PRO A 222 31.54 0.84 -7.90
N ALA A 223 32.29 1.92 -8.12
CA ALA A 223 32.18 3.14 -7.33
C ALA A 223 30.82 3.84 -7.57
N LEU A 224 30.45 4.75 -6.68
CA LEU A 224 29.16 5.44 -6.71
C LEU A 224 28.91 6.19 -8.02
N MET A 225 29.85 7.03 -8.46
CA MET A 225 29.65 7.85 -9.67
C MET A 225 29.50 7.00 -10.95
N PRO A 226 30.36 6.01 -11.24
CA PRO A 226 30.13 5.10 -12.37
C PRO A 226 28.77 4.39 -12.34
N LEU A 227 28.27 4.00 -11.15
CA LEU A 227 26.95 3.41 -11.01
C LEU A 227 25.85 4.43 -11.36
N LEU A 228 25.93 5.66 -10.83
CA LEU A 228 24.99 6.74 -11.15
C LEU A 228 24.96 7.09 -12.66
N GLU A 229 26.10 7.00 -13.35
CA GLU A 229 26.19 7.22 -14.78
C GLU A 229 25.57 6.11 -15.63
N THR A 230 25.63 4.85 -15.15
CA THR A 230 25.27 3.66 -15.94
C THR A 230 23.92 3.07 -15.57
N LEU A 231 23.32 3.49 -14.45
CA LEU A 231 22.02 3.03 -13.98
C LEU A 231 20.92 3.33 -15.01
N TYR A 232 20.36 2.28 -15.59
CA TYR A 232 19.32 2.39 -16.61
C TYR A 232 17.94 2.64 -15.98
N ILE A 233 17.36 3.81 -16.24
CA ILE A 233 16.01 4.19 -15.75
C ILE A 233 14.95 4.16 -16.86
N GLY A 234 15.34 3.85 -18.11
CA GLY A 234 14.45 3.89 -19.27
C GLY A 234 13.27 2.91 -19.16
N SER A 235 13.51 1.72 -18.60
CA SER A 235 12.49 0.69 -18.36
C SER A 235 11.49 1.06 -17.28
N ASP A 236 11.74 2.13 -16.52
CA ASP A 236 10.83 2.51 -15.44
C ASP A 236 9.60 3.25 -15.91
N ARG A 237 9.65 3.79 -17.13
CA ARG A 237 8.53 4.49 -17.73
C ARG A 237 7.48 3.48 -18.14
N ASN A 238 6.25 3.71 -17.68
CA ASN A 238 5.11 2.98 -18.19
C ASN A 238 4.79 3.48 -19.60
N LEU A 239 5.23 2.72 -20.62
CA LEU A 239 4.98 2.99 -22.05
C LEU A 239 3.83 2.15 -22.63
N GLU A 240 3.16 1.35 -21.80
CA GLU A 240 2.07 0.47 -22.21
C GLU A 240 0.69 1.08 -21.93
N ASP A 241 0.49 1.59 -20.71
CA ASP A 241 -0.79 2.13 -20.27
C ASP A 241 -0.98 3.57 -20.74
N PHE A 242 -1.55 3.78 -21.92
CA PHE A 242 -1.81 5.14 -22.39
C PHE A 242 -2.80 5.90 -21.50
N ARG A 243 -2.33 7.02 -20.93
CA ARG A 243 -3.11 7.97 -20.11
C ARG A 243 -2.72 9.38 -20.51
N LEU A 244 -3.66 10.12 -21.08
CA LEU A 244 -3.50 11.55 -21.34
C LEU A 244 -4.59 12.34 -20.60
N PRO A 245 -4.29 12.85 -19.39
CA PRO A 245 -5.19 13.77 -18.69
C PRO A 245 -5.33 15.07 -19.47
N VAL A 246 -6.55 15.44 -19.82
CA VAL A 246 -6.83 16.69 -20.54
C VAL A 246 -6.67 17.85 -19.57
N GLN A 247 -5.78 18.78 -19.91
CA GLN A 247 -5.49 19.98 -19.12
C GLN A 247 -6.19 21.21 -19.70
N LEU A 248 -6.26 21.28 -21.03
CA LEU A 248 -6.83 22.41 -21.76
C LEU A 248 -7.48 21.93 -23.07
N VAL A 249 -8.56 22.60 -23.47
CA VAL A 249 -9.19 22.43 -24.78
C VAL A 249 -8.90 23.67 -25.61
N LEU A 250 -8.24 23.51 -26.74
CA LEU A 250 -7.85 24.58 -27.65
C LEU A 250 -8.83 24.66 -28.83
N ARG A 251 -9.38 25.86 -29.04
CA ARG A 251 -10.19 26.23 -30.21
C ARG A 251 -9.79 27.61 -30.72
N PRO A 252 -8.68 27.73 -31.46
CA PRO A 252 -8.25 29.00 -32.03
C PRO A 252 -9.13 29.46 -33.19
N ASN A 253 -9.77 28.53 -33.91
CA ASN A 253 -10.72 28.79 -35.00
C ASN A 253 -11.78 27.67 -35.08
N LEU A 254 -12.72 27.78 -36.03
CA LEU A 254 -13.84 26.84 -36.17
C LEU A 254 -13.41 25.43 -36.61
N ASP A 255 -12.27 25.30 -37.29
CA ASP A 255 -11.80 24.03 -37.88
C ASP A 255 -10.78 23.30 -37.01
N PHE A 256 -10.37 23.89 -35.88
CA PHE A 256 -9.39 23.31 -34.97
C PHE A 256 -9.97 23.11 -33.58
N ARG A 257 -10.02 21.84 -33.17
CA ARG A 257 -10.30 21.42 -31.79
C ARG A 257 -9.19 20.49 -31.32
N GLY A 258 -8.37 20.97 -30.40
CA GLY A 258 -7.25 20.23 -29.83
C GLY A 258 -7.42 19.99 -28.34
N PHE A 259 -7.05 18.81 -27.86
CA PHE A 259 -7.00 18.46 -26.44
C PHE A 259 -5.55 18.43 -25.99
N SER A 260 -5.17 19.38 -25.15
CA SER A 260 -3.79 19.56 -24.69
C SER A 260 -3.58 18.98 -23.30
N GLY A 261 -2.46 18.31 -23.11
CA GLY A 261 -2.03 17.77 -21.83
C GLY A 261 -0.64 17.14 -21.92
N THR A 262 -0.12 16.75 -20.77
CA THR A 262 1.11 15.96 -20.67
C THR A 262 0.74 14.48 -20.62
N ILE A 263 1.33 13.66 -21.48
CA ILE A 263 1.11 12.21 -21.45
C ILE A 263 1.64 11.68 -20.11
N ALA A 264 0.76 11.15 -19.27
CA ALA A 264 1.16 10.61 -17.97
C ALA A 264 1.85 9.26 -18.10
N SER A 265 1.44 8.46 -19.08
CA SER A 265 1.99 7.14 -19.39
C SER A 265 1.54 6.69 -20.78
N GLY A 266 2.22 5.69 -21.32
CA GLY A 266 1.96 5.10 -22.61
C GLY A 266 2.54 5.88 -23.79
N ILE A 267 2.24 5.34 -24.97
CA ILE A 267 2.57 5.90 -26.28
C ILE A 267 1.27 6.20 -27.01
N LEU A 268 1.24 7.26 -27.80
CA LEU A 268 0.18 7.63 -28.72
C LEU A 268 0.74 7.80 -30.13
N ARG A 269 0.08 7.23 -31.12
CA ARG A 269 0.40 7.39 -32.54
C ARG A 269 -0.77 7.99 -33.29
N LYS A 270 -0.47 8.66 -34.38
CA LYS A 270 -1.49 9.10 -35.34
C LYS A 270 -2.29 7.89 -35.86
N GLY A 271 -3.61 8.04 -35.96
CA GLY A 271 -4.55 6.98 -36.35
C GLY A 271 -4.94 6.00 -35.23
N ASP A 272 -4.33 6.09 -34.04
CA ASP A 272 -4.71 5.25 -32.90
C ASP A 272 -6.18 5.47 -32.50
N GLU A 273 -6.84 4.38 -32.15
CA GLU A 273 -8.17 4.43 -31.54
C GLU A 273 -8.05 4.78 -30.05
N ILE A 274 -8.82 5.78 -29.63
CA ILE A 274 -8.84 6.29 -28.27
C ILE A 274 -10.27 6.35 -27.74
N MET A 275 -10.39 6.43 -26.42
CA MET A 275 -11.61 6.62 -25.67
C MET A 275 -11.46 7.79 -24.71
N THR A 276 -12.47 8.65 -24.63
CA THR A 276 -12.55 9.70 -23.62
C THR A 276 -13.26 9.17 -22.38
N LEU A 277 -12.67 9.37 -21.20
CA LEU A 277 -13.32 9.13 -19.91
C LEU A 277 -13.72 10.44 -19.24
N PRO A 278 -14.89 10.51 -18.58
CA PRO A 278 -15.74 9.37 -18.22
C PRO A 278 -16.81 9.00 -19.26
N SER A 279 -16.95 9.75 -20.37
CA SER A 279 -18.05 9.58 -21.34
C SER A 279 -18.04 8.27 -22.13
N ARG A 280 -16.89 7.60 -22.20
CA ARG A 280 -16.61 6.36 -22.96
C ARG A 280 -16.85 6.47 -24.47
N LYS A 281 -16.96 7.67 -25.01
CA LYS A 281 -17.00 7.88 -26.47
C LYS A 281 -15.62 7.56 -27.06
N THR A 282 -15.62 6.86 -28.18
CA THR A 282 -14.40 6.51 -28.92
C THR A 282 -14.23 7.43 -30.13
N SER A 283 -12.98 7.60 -30.54
CA SER A 283 -12.60 8.29 -31.79
C SER A 283 -11.17 7.86 -32.18
N ARG A 284 -10.64 8.42 -33.26
CA ARG A 284 -9.26 8.21 -33.71
C ARG A 284 -8.45 9.48 -33.66
N VAL A 285 -7.15 9.33 -33.43
CA VAL A 285 -6.19 10.44 -33.45
C VAL A 285 -5.98 10.92 -34.89
N LYS A 286 -6.38 12.16 -35.18
CA LYS A 286 -6.18 12.79 -36.48
C LYS A 286 -4.76 13.35 -36.62
N SER A 287 -4.30 14.10 -35.62
CA SER A 287 -2.92 14.59 -35.54
C SER A 287 -2.47 14.83 -34.11
N ILE A 288 -1.16 14.78 -33.90
CA ILE A 288 -0.49 15.12 -32.64
C ILE A 288 0.36 16.35 -32.92
N VAL A 289 0.08 17.46 -32.22
CA VAL A 289 0.69 18.77 -32.46
C VAL A 289 1.50 19.20 -31.24
N THR A 290 2.72 19.68 -31.46
CA THR A 290 3.60 20.27 -30.45
C THR A 290 4.07 21.65 -30.90
N PHE A 291 4.83 22.34 -30.04
CA PHE A 291 5.43 23.62 -30.40
C PHE A 291 6.37 23.50 -31.62
N ASP A 292 7.11 22.39 -31.72
CA ASP A 292 8.09 22.15 -32.78
C ASP A 292 7.47 21.59 -34.07
N GLY A 293 6.15 21.37 -34.09
CA GLY A 293 5.40 20.85 -35.24
C GLY A 293 4.58 19.61 -34.93
N GLU A 294 4.08 18.96 -35.98
CA GLU A 294 3.31 17.71 -35.88
C GLU A 294 4.22 16.49 -35.69
N LEU A 295 3.76 15.56 -34.87
CA LEU A 295 4.44 14.29 -34.58
C LEU A 295 3.60 13.11 -35.06
N GLU A 296 4.26 12.07 -35.56
CA GLU A 296 3.62 10.78 -35.89
C GLU A 296 3.41 9.92 -34.62
N GLU A 297 4.30 10.07 -33.63
CA GLU A 297 4.28 9.35 -32.36
C GLU A 297 4.68 10.28 -31.21
N ALA A 298 4.00 10.15 -30.08
CA ALA A 298 4.31 10.82 -28.83
C ALA A 298 4.28 9.85 -27.66
N PHE A 299 5.10 10.11 -26.64
CA PHE A 299 5.27 9.22 -25.49
C PHE A 299 5.41 9.99 -24.18
N ALA A 300 5.14 9.32 -23.06
CA ALA A 300 5.30 9.94 -21.74
C ALA A 300 6.77 10.36 -21.47
N PRO A 301 7.04 11.58 -20.96
CA PRO A 301 6.11 12.60 -20.45
C PRO A 301 5.99 13.83 -21.38
N GLN A 302 5.84 13.65 -22.69
CA GLN A 302 5.73 14.78 -23.62
C GLN A 302 4.41 15.55 -23.43
N SER A 303 4.50 16.88 -23.55
CA SER A 303 3.33 17.77 -23.60
C SER A 303 2.89 17.93 -25.05
N ILE A 304 1.65 17.53 -25.33
CA ILE A 304 1.11 17.46 -26.69
C ILE A 304 -0.29 18.06 -26.77
N THR A 305 -0.72 18.37 -27.98
CA THR A 305 -2.11 18.66 -28.32
C THR A 305 -2.60 17.62 -29.33
N VAL A 306 -3.66 16.89 -28.98
CA VAL A 306 -4.24 15.85 -29.84
C VAL A 306 -5.49 16.40 -30.52
N THR A 307 -5.58 16.24 -31.84
CA THR A 307 -6.82 16.45 -32.59
C THR A 307 -7.43 15.10 -32.96
N LEU A 308 -8.76 15.04 -33.04
CA LEU A 308 -9.51 13.81 -33.27
C LEU A 308 -10.27 13.85 -34.59
N GLU A 309 -10.59 12.68 -35.14
CA GLU A 309 -11.38 12.57 -36.37
C GLU A 309 -12.85 12.93 -36.14
N ASP A 310 -13.40 12.55 -34.99
CA ASP A 310 -14.79 12.82 -34.62
C ASP A 310 -14.89 13.98 -33.61
N GLU A 311 -16.01 14.70 -33.67
CA GLU A 311 -16.36 15.71 -32.67
C GLU A 311 -16.84 15.07 -31.37
N ILE A 312 -15.90 14.58 -30.57
CA ILE A 312 -16.17 14.10 -29.22
C ILE A 312 -15.96 15.21 -28.18
N ASP A 313 -16.85 15.26 -27.20
CA ASP A 313 -16.71 16.19 -26.09
C ASP A 313 -15.78 15.63 -25.01
N SER A 314 -14.74 16.39 -24.73
CA SER A 314 -13.83 16.22 -23.60
C SER A 314 -13.48 17.58 -23.01
N SER A 315 -13.34 17.63 -21.69
CA SER A 315 -13.05 18.84 -20.91
C SER A 315 -11.85 18.65 -19.98
N ARG A 316 -11.39 19.74 -19.35
CA ARG A 316 -10.34 19.64 -18.33
C ARG A 316 -10.76 18.69 -17.21
N GLY A 317 -9.88 17.75 -16.87
CA GLY A 317 -10.12 16.71 -15.87
C GLY A 317 -10.65 15.39 -16.43
N ASP A 318 -10.99 15.36 -17.72
CA ASP A 318 -11.22 14.11 -18.46
C ASP A 318 -9.88 13.48 -18.85
N MET A 319 -9.93 12.23 -19.32
CA MET A 319 -8.74 11.48 -19.69
C MET A 319 -8.95 10.75 -21.00
N LEU A 320 -8.00 10.88 -21.92
CA LEU A 320 -7.93 10.07 -23.14
C LEU A 320 -7.13 8.80 -22.83
N VAL A 321 -7.70 7.65 -23.19
CA VAL A 321 -7.15 6.31 -22.94
C VAL A 321 -7.35 5.41 -24.15
N ARG A 322 -6.75 4.21 -24.15
CA ARG A 322 -7.06 3.19 -25.16
C ARG A 322 -8.30 2.38 -24.74
N PRO A 323 -9.25 2.06 -25.65
CA PRO A 323 -10.45 1.31 -25.30
C PRO A 323 -10.21 -0.05 -24.63
N GLY A 324 -9.12 -0.75 -24.99
CA GLY A 324 -8.74 -2.04 -24.41
C GLY A 324 -7.94 -1.95 -23.10
N ASN A 325 -7.61 -0.73 -22.65
CA ASN A 325 -6.78 -0.51 -21.46
C ASN A 325 -7.27 0.72 -20.70
N VAL A 326 -8.35 0.54 -19.96
CA VAL A 326 -9.08 1.60 -19.27
C VAL A 326 -8.70 1.59 -17.77
N PRO A 327 -8.37 2.75 -17.17
CA PRO A 327 -8.20 2.89 -15.73
C PRO A 327 -9.53 2.67 -14.99
N ARG A 328 -9.47 2.54 -13.66
CA ARG A 328 -10.71 2.53 -12.86
C ARG A 328 -11.35 3.90 -12.87
N VAL A 329 -12.68 3.91 -12.97
CA VAL A 329 -13.51 5.12 -12.89
C VAL A 329 -14.47 4.93 -11.73
N ASP A 330 -14.12 5.51 -10.58
CA ASP A 330 -14.87 5.36 -9.33
C ASP A 330 -14.70 6.64 -8.50
N ASN A 331 -15.63 6.89 -7.58
CA ASN A 331 -15.52 7.93 -6.57
C ASN A 331 -15.07 7.39 -5.21
N LYS A 332 -14.92 6.06 -5.07
CA LYS A 332 -14.40 5.41 -3.86
C LYS A 332 -13.11 4.67 -4.16
N PHE A 333 -12.10 4.88 -3.32
CA PHE A 333 -10.83 4.17 -3.43
C PHE A 333 -10.11 4.12 -2.07
N GLU A 334 -9.15 3.20 -1.95
CA GLU A 334 -8.25 3.15 -0.82
C GLU A 334 -6.86 3.65 -1.21
N ALA A 335 -6.21 4.36 -0.30
CA ALA A 335 -4.89 4.90 -0.52
C ALA A 335 -4.05 4.83 0.75
N MET A 336 -2.74 4.70 0.57
CA MET A 336 -1.79 5.07 1.61
C MET A 336 -1.65 6.59 1.57
N MET A 337 -1.86 7.24 2.71
CA MET A 337 -1.84 8.70 2.81
C MET A 337 -0.76 9.14 3.80
N VAL A 338 0.02 10.13 3.42
CA VAL A 338 0.99 10.84 4.27
C VAL A 338 0.35 12.15 4.69
N TRP A 339 0.16 12.35 5.98
CA TRP A 339 -0.40 13.58 6.52
C TRP A 339 0.69 14.63 6.77
N MET A 340 0.46 15.86 6.35
CA MET A 340 1.47 16.92 6.26
C MET A 340 1.07 18.21 7.00
N ALA A 341 -0.12 18.25 7.59
CA ALA A 341 -0.62 19.39 8.37
C ALA A 341 -0.48 19.14 9.89
N GLU A 342 -0.31 20.22 10.65
CA GLU A 342 -0.27 20.17 12.12
C GLU A 342 -1.61 19.77 12.72
N GLU A 343 -2.72 20.30 12.17
CA GLU A 343 -4.06 19.87 12.54
C GLU A 343 -4.27 18.43 12.08
N ALA A 344 -4.66 17.55 13.01
CA ALA A 344 -4.84 16.14 12.71
C ALA A 344 -5.97 15.89 11.71
N MET A 345 -5.79 14.87 10.87
CA MET A 345 -6.82 14.39 9.96
C MET A 345 -7.95 13.72 10.73
N LEU A 346 -9.17 14.23 10.54
CA LEU A 346 -10.40 13.68 11.11
C LEU A 346 -11.23 13.01 10.01
N PRO A 347 -11.60 11.72 10.15
CA PRO A 347 -12.57 11.10 9.26
C PRO A 347 -13.89 11.89 9.20
N GLY A 348 -14.46 12.01 8.00
CA GLY A 348 -15.68 12.77 7.73
C GLY A 348 -15.49 14.26 7.43
N LYS A 349 -14.31 14.85 7.72
CA LYS A 349 -14.02 16.25 7.32
C LYS A 349 -13.89 16.35 5.80
N GLN A 350 -14.48 17.41 5.23
CA GLN A 350 -14.53 17.65 3.79
C GLN A 350 -13.26 18.37 3.31
N TYR A 351 -12.62 17.81 2.29
CA TYR A 351 -11.42 18.33 1.63
C TYR A 351 -11.61 18.40 0.11
N LEU A 352 -10.66 19.03 -0.58
CA LEU A 352 -10.52 18.90 -2.03
C LEU A 352 -9.42 17.89 -2.35
N PHE A 353 -9.72 16.93 -3.22
CA PHE A 353 -8.77 15.95 -3.70
C PHE A 353 -8.39 16.32 -5.13
N LYS A 354 -7.10 16.58 -5.35
CA LYS A 354 -6.57 16.88 -6.69
C LYS A 354 -5.81 15.66 -7.19
N GLN A 355 -6.31 15.08 -8.28
CA GLN A 355 -5.67 14.00 -9.03
C GLN A 355 -5.52 14.47 -10.47
N THR A 356 -4.32 14.35 -11.03
CA THR A 356 -3.98 14.88 -12.37
C THR A 356 -4.47 16.32 -12.57
N SER A 357 -5.36 16.57 -13.54
CA SER A 357 -5.97 17.86 -13.86
C SER A 357 -7.33 18.09 -13.18
N ARG A 358 -7.88 17.08 -12.48
CA ARG A 358 -9.19 17.11 -11.83
C ARG A 358 -9.07 17.44 -10.34
N VAL A 359 -9.98 18.29 -9.86
CA VAL A 359 -10.14 18.59 -8.43
C VAL A 359 -11.57 18.23 -8.05
N ALA A 360 -11.73 17.32 -7.09
CA ALA A 360 -13.03 16.83 -6.64
C ALA A 360 -13.17 16.98 -5.12
N PRO A 361 -14.28 17.55 -4.61
CA PRO A 361 -14.57 17.52 -3.19
C PRO A 361 -14.78 16.09 -2.69
N GLY A 362 -14.42 15.82 -1.45
CA GLY A 362 -14.63 14.52 -0.82
C GLY A 362 -14.22 14.51 0.63
N MET A 363 -14.16 13.32 1.21
CA MET A 363 -13.73 13.11 2.58
C MET A 363 -12.99 11.78 2.72
N VAL A 364 -12.14 11.71 3.74
CA VAL A 364 -11.64 10.43 4.25
C VAL A 364 -12.79 9.81 5.05
N THR A 365 -13.34 8.68 4.59
CA THR A 365 -14.47 8.02 5.27
C THR A 365 -14.00 7.24 6.49
N THR A 366 -12.87 6.56 6.36
CA THR A 366 -12.36 5.65 7.40
C THR A 366 -10.85 5.60 7.33
N LEU A 367 -10.20 5.74 8.49
CA LEU A 367 -8.80 5.37 8.68
C LEU A 367 -8.75 3.89 9.06
N ARG A 368 -8.22 3.04 8.18
CA ARG A 368 -8.15 1.58 8.41
C ARG A 368 -7.10 1.24 9.47
N TYR A 369 -5.92 1.84 9.33
CA TYR A 369 -4.83 1.74 10.30
C TYR A 369 -3.79 2.82 10.01
N ARG A 370 -3.07 3.21 11.05
CA ARG A 370 -1.81 3.94 10.96
C ARG A 370 -0.66 2.93 10.83
N VAL A 371 0.38 3.29 10.09
CA VAL A 371 1.65 2.55 10.08
C VAL A 371 2.62 3.27 10.98
N ASP A 372 3.14 2.55 11.98
CA ASP A 372 4.30 3.03 12.73
C ASP A 372 5.52 2.96 11.81
N VAL A 373 6.07 4.13 11.48
CA VAL A 373 7.17 4.26 10.52
C VAL A 373 8.49 3.67 11.05
N ASN A 374 8.63 3.50 12.37
CA ASN A 374 9.83 2.90 12.97
C ASN A 374 9.75 1.37 12.97
N THR A 375 8.58 0.84 13.31
CA THR A 375 8.39 -0.61 13.52
C THR A 375 7.74 -1.32 12.34
N MET A 376 7.13 -0.57 11.42
CA MET A 376 6.32 -1.05 10.29
C MET A 376 5.01 -1.74 10.70
N HIS A 377 4.68 -1.76 11.99
CA HIS A 377 3.45 -2.38 12.46
C HIS A 377 2.24 -1.49 12.19
N ARG A 378 1.13 -2.15 11.90
CA ARG A 378 -0.18 -1.51 11.76
C ARG A 378 -0.73 -1.28 13.16
N GLN A 379 -1.28 -0.10 13.38
CA GLN A 379 -1.89 0.30 14.64
C GLN A 379 -3.25 0.92 14.34
N ASP A 380 -4.25 0.57 15.15
CA ASP A 380 -5.52 1.26 15.10
C ASP A 380 -5.33 2.69 15.60
N ALA A 381 -5.88 3.64 14.86
CA ALA A 381 -5.83 5.05 15.19
C ALA A 381 -7.12 5.73 14.71
N PRO A 382 -7.68 6.67 15.49
CA PRO A 382 -8.86 7.41 15.07
C PRO A 382 -8.54 8.55 14.09
N THR A 383 -7.29 9.01 14.05
CA THR A 383 -6.82 10.19 13.30
C THR A 383 -5.40 10.01 12.80
N LEU A 384 -4.96 10.85 11.86
CA LEU A 384 -3.53 10.97 11.48
C LEU A 384 -2.98 12.34 11.90
N ALA A 385 -1.92 12.35 12.69
CA ALA A 385 -1.17 13.56 13.05
C ALA A 385 -0.09 13.89 12.00
N LEU A 386 0.58 15.04 12.16
CA LEU A 386 1.66 15.48 11.28
C LEU A 386 2.72 14.38 11.09
N ASN A 387 3.09 14.13 9.83
CA ASN A 387 4.07 13.13 9.40
C ASN A 387 3.66 11.66 9.62
N GLU A 388 2.43 11.40 10.02
CA GLU A 388 1.91 10.04 10.12
C GLU A 388 1.43 9.51 8.77
N ILE A 389 1.56 8.21 8.62
CA ILE A 389 1.20 7.50 7.41
C ILE A 389 0.08 6.51 7.75
N GLY A 390 -0.99 6.50 6.99
CA GLY A 390 -2.10 5.59 7.24
C GLY A 390 -2.81 5.14 5.98
N ARG A 391 -3.45 3.97 6.06
CA ARG A 391 -4.33 3.48 4.99
C ARG A 391 -5.71 4.07 5.20
N CYS A 392 -6.17 4.85 4.23
CA CYS A 392 -7.44 5.56 4.29
C CYS A 392 -8.36 5.10 3.19
N GLN A 393 -9.65 4.97 3.51
CA GLN A 393 -10.72 4.89 2.53
C GLN A 393 -11.22 6.30 2.24
N ILE A 394 -11.32 6.65 0.97
CA ILE A 394 -11.68 7.98 0.50
C ILE A 394 -12.93 7.87 -0.34
N THR A 395 -13.86 8.81 -0.14
CA THR A 395 -15.05 8.96 -0.97
C THR A 395 -15.13 10.39 -1.48
N LEU A 396 -15.22 10.52 -2.81
CA LEU A 396 -15.36 11.78 -3.52
C LEU A 396 -16.82 11.98 -3.95
N THR A 397 -17.21 13.24 -4.15
CA THR A 397 -18.54 13.59 -4.67
C THR A 397 -18.70 13.29 -6.15
N GLN A 398 -17.58 13.16 -6.88
CA GLN A 398 -17.54 12.86 -8.30
C GLN A 398 -16.51 11.76 -8.58
N PRO A 399 -16.75 10.90 -9.59
CA PRO A 399 -15.78 9.89 -9.98
C PRO A 399 -14.51 10.51 -10.57
N ILE A 400 -13.39 9.85 -10.31
CA ILE A 400 -12.09 10.17 -10.89
C ILE A 400 -11.58 8.95 -11.69
N CYS A 401 -10.69 9.20 -12.66
CA CYS A 401 -10.05 8.14 -13.45
C CYS A 401 -8.66 7.86 -12.86
N PHE A 402 -8.46 6.69 -12.27
CA PHE A 402 -7.23 6.36 -11.55
C PHE A 402 -6.76 4.93 -11.80
N ASP A 403 -5.45 4.73 -11.66
CA ASP A 403 -4.81 3.42 -11.60
C ASP A 403 -4.20 3.23 -10.20
N ALA A 404 -3.73 2.02 -9.90
CA ALA A 404 -2.89 1.79 -8.74
C ALA A 404 -1.57 2.55 -8.89
N TYR A 405 -1.08 3.18 -7.82
CA TYR A 405 0.18 3.92 -7.84
C TYR A 405 1.38 3.08 -8.31
N LYS A 406 1.40 1.78 -7.95
CA LYS A 406 2.43 0.83 -8.39
C LYS A 406 2.43 0.58 -9.90
N ARG A 407 1.27 0.62 -10.54
CA ARG A 407 1.12 0.45 -11.99
C ARG A 407 1.38 1.76 -12.73
N ASN A 408 0.87 2.86 -12.19
CA ASN A 408 1.00 4.18 -12.79
C ASN A 408 1.07 5.27 -11.71
N ARG A 409 2.26 5.87 -11.54
CA ARG A 409 2.49 6.94 -10.57
C ARG A 409 1.69 8.21 -10.90
N GLY A 410 1.51 8.52 -12.19
CA GLY A 410 0.87 9.74 -12.66
C GLY A 410 -0.64 9.78 -12.37
N THR A 411 -1.33 8.66 -12.55
CA THR A 411 -2.78 8.56 -12.30
C THR A 411 -3.11 7.96 -10.92
N GLY A 412 -2.17 7.28 -10.27
CA GLY A 412 -2.34 6.70 -8.95
C GLY A 412 -1.92 7.58 -7.77
N SER A 413 -1.52 8.84 -8.02
CA SER A 413 -1.21 9.81 -6.97
C SER A 413 -2.24 10.93 -6.89
N PHE A 414 -2.42 11.47 -5.69
CA PHE A 414 -3.26 12.64 -5.46
C PHE A 414 -2.74 13.46 -4.27
N ILE A 415 -3.19 14.69 -4.18
CA ILE A 415 -3.00 15.55 -3.00
C ILE A 415 -4.35 15.93 -2.39
N VAL A 416 -4.34 16.18 -1.09
CA VAL A 416 -5.49 16.65 -0.31
C VAL A 416 -5.24 18.10 0.04
N ILE A 417 -6.24 18.94 -0.25
CA ILE A 417 -6.18 20.39 -0.08
C ILE A 417 -7.30 20.79 0.87
N ASP A 418 -6.94 21.57 1.89
CA ASP A 418 -7.92 22.14 2.81
C ASP A 418 -8.75 23.23 2.11
N ARG A 419 -10.07 23.17 2.30
CA ARG A 419 -11.03 24.03 1.59
C ARG A 419 -11.00 25.49 2.02
N LEU A 420 -10.54 25.78 3.24
CA LEU A 420 -10.56 27.12 3.81
C LEU A 420 -9.21 27.81 3.58
N THR A 421 -8.13 27.09 3.84
CA THR A 421 -6.76 27.62 3.79
C THR A 421 -6.10 27.47 2.42
N ASN A 422 -6.63 26.60 1.55
CA ASN A 422 -5.99 26.15 0.30
C ASN A 422 -4.61 25.51 0.49
N ALA A 423 -4.25 25.15 1.73
CA ALA A 423 -3.01 24.45 2.02
C ALA A 423 -3.09 22.99 1.58
N THR A 424 -1.99 22.44 1.08
CA THR A 424 -1.88 21.00 0.82
C THR A 424 -1.61 20.27 2.13
N VAL A 425 -2.60 19.53 2.61
CA VAL A 425 -2.58 18.89 3.94
C VAL A 425 -2.17 17.43 3.91
N ALA A 426 -2.27 16.76 2.76
CA ALA A 426 -1.86 15.37 2.61
C ALA A 426 -1.45 15.04 1.16
N ALA A 427 -0.66 13.99 1.00
CA ALA A 427 -0.38 13.33 -0.27
C ALA A 427 -0.76 11.85 -0.17
N GLY A 428 -1.25 11.25 -1.24
CA GLY A 428 -1.70 9.87 -1.22
C GLY A 428 -1.38 9.07 -2.46
N MET A 429 -1.20 7.77 -2.25
CA MET A 429 -0.89 6.76 -3.25
C MET A 429 -2.00 5.73 -3.26
N ILE A 430 -2.73 5.67 -4.37
CA ILE A 430 -3.88 4.81 -4.56
C ILE A 430 -3.42 3.35 -4.63
N LEU A 431 -4.08 2.50 -3.87
CA LEU A 431 -3.78 1.08 -3.80
C LEU A 431 -4.50 0.31 -4.91
N ASP A 432 -3.87 -0.77 -5.38
CA ASP A 432 -4.44 -1.63 -6.45
C ASP A 432 -5.68 -2.41 -6.01
N ARG A 433 -5.81 -2.63 -4.69
CA ARG A 433 -7.01 -3.22 -4.13
C ARG A 433 -8.19 -2.33 -4.45
N ALA A 434 -9.10 -2.88 -5.25
CA ALA A 434 -10.45 -2.36 -5.32
C ALA A 434 -10.99 -2.30 -3.89
N THR A 435 -11.95 -1.43 -3.65
CA THR A 435 -12.89 -1.54 -2.53
C THR A 435 -13.77 -2.82 -2.64
N GLY A 436 -13.25 -3.89 -3.24
CA GLY A 436 -13.78 -5.24 -3.34
C GLY A 436 -12.64 -6.25 -3.23
N ASP A 437 -12.81 -7.24 -2.37
CA ASP A 437 -11.97 -8.44 -2.17
C ASP A 437 -10.80 -8.36 -1.17
N GLY A 438 -10.95 -7.54 -0.13
CA GLY A 438 -10.67 -8.07 1.22
C GLY A 438 -11.96 -8.73 1.74
N PRO A 439 -11.91 -9.65 2.73
CA PRO A 439 -13.13 -10.20 3.32
C PRO A 439 -13.91 -9.03 3.89
N LYS A 440 -14.94 -8.61 3.16
CA LYS A 440 -15.84 -7.56 3.58
C LYS A 440 -16.57 -8.13 4.78
N ASP A 441 -16.52 -7.41 5.89
CA ASP A 441 -17.41 -7.70 7.00
C ASP A 441 -18.80 -7.20 6.57
N HIS A 442 -19.50 -8.03 5.79
CA HIS A 442 -20.77 -7.75 5.14
C HIS A 442 -21.96 -7.72 6.12
N TRP A 443 -21.69 -7.77 7.42
CA TRP A 443 -22.73 -7.79 8.43
C TRP A 443 -23.61 -6.55 8.41
N ASP A 444 -23.04 -5.41 8.03
CA ASP A 444 -23.72 -4.12 8.09
C ASP A 444 -24.06 -3.58 6.68
N ASP A 445 -23.89 -4.40 5.63
CA ASP A 445 -24.18 -4.03 4.25
C ASP A 445 -25.69 -4.12 3.97
N GLU A 446 -26.27 -3.04 3.44
CA GLU A 446 -27.60 -3.08 2.85
C GLU A 446 -27.57 -3.73 1.44
N PRO A 447 -28.70 -4.32 0.98
CA PRO A 447 -28.78 -4.87 -0.37
C PRO A 447 -28.40 -3.81 -1.41
N ALA A 448 -27.52 -4.16 -2.35
CA ALA A 448 -26.98 -3.24 -3.35
C ALA A 448 -28.05 -2.57 -4.26
N SER A 449 -29.26 -3.12 -4.28
CA SER A 449 -30.42 -2.53 -4.94
C SER A 449 -31.50 -2.22 -3.90
N ALA A 450 -31.80 -0.94 -3.74
CA ALA A 450 -32.91 -0.46 -2.90
C ALA A 450 -34.30 -0.87 -3.43
N HIS A 451 -34.38 -1.52 -4.60
CA HIS A 451 -35.63 -1.96 -5.24
C HIS A 451 -35.95 -3.44 -5.04
N LEU A 452 -35.24 -4.14 -4.16
CA LEU A 452 -35.57 -5.53 -3.83
C LEU A 452 -36.77 -5.56 -2.88
N HIS A 453 -37.88 -6.15 -3.34
CA HIS A 453 -39.04 -6.44 -2.51
C HIS A 453 -38.98 -7.88 -2.03
N GLY A 454 -39.08 -8.10 -0.72
CA GLY A 454 -39.18 -9.44 -0.15
C GLY A 454 -40.53 -10.05 -0.48
N GLU A 455 -40.55 -11.16 -1.22
CA GLU A 455 -41.77 -11.94 -1.40
C GLU A 455 -42.01 -12.85 -0.18
N THR A 456 -43.21 -12.77 0.40
CA THR A 456 -43.61 -13.66 1.48
C THR A 456 -44.14 -14.98 0.93
N SER A 457 -43.63 -16.10 1.43
CA SER A 457 -44.15 -17.42 1.07
C SER A 457 -45.64 -17.54 1.41
N LYS A 458 -46.42 -18.16 0.52
CA LYS A 458 -47.85 -18.45 0.76
C LYS A 458 -48.10 -19.52 1.81
N VAL A 459 -47.04 -20.24 2.22
CA VAL A 459 -47.10 -21.27 3.27
C VAL A 459 -46.50 -20.69 4.54
N SER A 460 -47.29 -20.63 5.60
CA SER A 460 -46.86 -20.01 6.86
C SER A 460 -45.90 -20.91 7.64
N VAL A 461 -45.15 -20.31 8.57
CA VAL A 461 -44.29 -21.06 9.50
C VAL A 461 -45.11 -22.01 10.38
N GLU A 462 -46.33 -21.64 10.74
CA GLU A 462 -47.24 -22.49 11.52
C GLU A 462 -47.70 -23.72 10.72
N GLU A 463 -48.05 -23.55 9.44
CA GLU A 463 -48.41 -24.66 8.56
C GLU A 463 -47.26 -25.65 8.39
N ARG A 464 -46.03 -25.13 8.22
CA ARG A 464 -44.81 -25.95 8.16
C ARG A 464 -44.55 -26.66 9.48
N SER A 465 -44.72 -25.97 10.61
CA SER A 465 -44.49 -26.54 11.93
C SER A 465 -45.48 -27.66 12.24
N ASN A 466 -46.76 -27.47 11.90
CA ASN A 466 -47.80 -28.50 12.03
C ASN A 466 -47.53 -29.70 11.11
N ARG A 467 -47.06 -29.46 9.88
CA ARG A 467 -46.75 -30.53 8.92
C ARG A 467 -45.56 -31.39 9.35
N PHE A 468 -44.52 -30.78 9.89
CA PHE A 468 -43.33 -31.49 10.36
C PHE A 468 -43.41 -31.93 11.83
N GLY A 469 -44.43 -31.48 12.55
CA GLY A 469 -44.59 -31.74 13.98
C GLY A 469 -43.46 -31.16 14.84
N GLN A 470 -42.74 -30.16 14.36
CA GLN A 470 -41.56 -29.54 14.99
C GLN A 470 -41.60 -28.02 14.77
N LYS A 471 -40.89 -27.25 15.57
CA LYS A 471 -40.66 -25.83 15.30
C LYS A 471 -39.28 -25.63 14.67
N PRO A 472 -39.13 -24.72 13.70
CA PRO A 472 -37.82 -24.42 13.14
C PRO A 472 -36.92 -23.81 14.21
N ALA A 473 -35.67 -24.26 14.26
CA ALA A 473 -34.66 -23.76 15.17
C ALA A 473 -33.27 -23.90 14.56
N THR A 474 -32.34 -23.01 14.93
CA THR A 474 -30.92 -23.16 14.65
C THR A 474 -30.16 -23.36 15.96
N VAL A 475 -29.44 -24.47 16.08
CA VAL A 475 -28.54 -24.77 17.20
C VAL A 475 -27.11 -24.52 16.75
N LEU A 476 -26.47 -23.47 17.28
CA LEU A 476 -25.06 -23.21 17.06
C LEU A 476 -24.21 -23.99 18.08
N LEU A 477 -23.45 -24.97 17.59
CA LEU A 477 -22.42 -25.68 18.34
C LEU A 477 -21.10 -24.91 18.17
N THR A 478 -20.73 -24.15 19.20
CA THR A 478 -19.49 -23.33 19.24
C THR A 478 -18.47 -23.88 20.25
N GLY A 479 -17.20 -23.66 19.97
CA GLY A 479 -16.07 -24.13 20.79
C GLY A 479 -14.78 -24.17 19.97
N LEU A 480 -13.65 -24.41 20.63
CA LEU A 480 -12.34 -24.52 19.98
C LEU A 480 -12.29 -25.64 18.94
N THR A 481 -11.38 -25.54 17.97
CA THR A 481 -11.11 -26.63 17.02
C THR A 481 -10.77 -27.91 17.80
N GLY A 482 -11.36 -29.06 17.48
CA GLY A 482 -11.18 -30.28 18.29
C GLY A 482 -12.10 -30.45 19.51
N ALA A 483 -12.96 -29.46 19.83
CA ALA A 483 -13.93 -29.57 20.93
C ALA A 483 -15.09 -30.59 20.68
N GLY A 484 -15.19 -31.16 19.47
CA GLY A 484 -16.19 -32.17 19.11
C GLY A 484 -17.44 -31.66 18.36
N LYS A 485 -17.42 -30.41 17.86
CA LYS A 485 -18.56 -29.77 17.16
C LYS A 485 -19.17 -30.63 16.05
N THR A 486 -18.37 -30.99 15.05
CA THR A 486 -18.83 -31.77 13.89
C THR A 486 -19.31 -33.15 14.31
N THR A 487 -18.61 -33.81 15.24
CA THR A 487 -19.00 -35.13 15.77
C THR A 487 -20.38 -35.09 16.45
N ILE A 488 -20.61 -34.11 17.33
CA ILE A 488 -21.89 -33.96 18.04
C ILE A 488 -23.00 -33.54 17.07
N ALA A 489 -22.72 -32.66 16.10
CA ALA A 489 -23.69 -32.22 15.10
C ALA A 489 -24.27 -33.39 14.31
N TYR A 490 -23.42 -34.27 13.76
CA TYR A 490 -23.87 -35.43 12.98
C TYR A 490 -24.51 -36.53 13.85
N ALA A 491 -24.05 -36.71 15.08
CA ALA A 491 -24.69 -37.65 16.01
C ALA A 491 -26.12 -37.17 16.38
N LEU A 492 -26.28 -35.88 16.64
CA LEU A 492 -27.58 -35.26 16.91
C LEU A 492 -28.50 -35.29 15.68
N GLU A 493 -27.96 -35.01 14.49
CA GLU A 493 -28.71 -35.14 13.22
C GLU A 493 -29.28 -36.56 13.07
N ARG A 494 -28.44 -37.58 13.29
CA ARG A 494 -28.85 -38.98 13.19
C ARG A 494 -29.97 -39.31 14.18
N ARG A 495 -29.88 -38.81 15.41
CA ARG A 495 -30.88 -39.06 16.44
C ARG A 495 -32.20 -38.34 16.17
N LEU A 496 -32.16 -37.07 15.83
CA LEU A 496 -33.34 -36.30 15.44
C LEU A 496 -34.05 -36.92 14.22
N PHE A 497 -33.29 -37.40 13.23
CA PHE A 497 -33.84 -38.09 12.07
C PHE A 497 -34.55 -39.39 12.47
N GLN A 498 -34.00 -40.17 13.42
CA GLN A 498 -34.65 -41.37 13.95
C GLN A 498 -35.95 -41.06 14.70
N ASP A 499 -36.01 -39.90 15.36
CA ASP A 499 -37.21 -39.39 16.03
C ASP A 499 -38.23 -38.76 15.05
N GLY A 500 -38.01 -38.90 13.73
CA GLY A 500 -38.90 -38.42 12.68
C GLY A 500 -38.82 -36.91 12.42
N ARG A 501 -37.77 -36.23 12.90
CA ARG A 501 -37.57 -34.79 12.73
C ARG A 501 -36.82 -34.47 11.42
N SER A 502 -37.17 -33.35 10.81
CA SER A 502 -36.50 -32.79 9.64
C SER A 502 -35.35 -31.89 10.08
N VAL A 503 -34.13 -32.35 9.88
CA VAL A 503 -32.89 -31.70 10.36
C VAL A 503 -31.84 -31.63 9.26
N VAL A 504 -30.96 -30.62 9.32
CA VAL A 504 -29.80 -30.46 8.45
C VAL A 504 -28.58 -29.92 9.21
N VAL A 505 -27.38 -30.43 8.89
CA VAL A 505 -26.11 -29.92 9.44
C VAL A 505 -25.46 -28.91 8.49
N LEU A 506 -25.08 -27.75 9.04
CA LEU A 506 -24.20 -26.78 8.40
C LEU A 506 -22.81 -26.85 9.05
N ASP A 507 -21.88 -27.52 8.39
CA ASP A 507 -20.50 -27.64 8.86
C ASP A 507 -19.59 -26.59 8.20
N GLY A 508 -18.78 -25.92 9.02
CA GLY A 508 -17.92 -24.82 8.55
C GLY A 508 -16.91 -25.19 7.46
N GLN A 509 -16.44 -26.44 7.39
CA GLN A 509 -15.57 -26.89 6.31
C GLN A 509 -16.38 -27.26 5.05
N ASN A 510 -17.54 -27.88 5.21
CA ASN A 510 -18.42 -28.19 4.07
C ASN A 510 -18.94 -26.93 3.36
N MET A 511 -19.24 -25.87 4.11
CA MET A 511 -19.62 -24.58 3.52
C MET A 511 -18.51 -24.02 2.61
N ARG A 512 -17.23 -24.21 2.98
CA ARG A 512 -16.05 -23.85 2.19
C ARG A 512 -15.81 -24.73 0.97
N ARG A 513 -16.56 -25.82 0.79
CA ARG A 513 -16.57 -26.58 -0.49
C ARG A 513 -17.61 -26.06 -1.47
N GLY A 514 -18.57 -25.24 -1.01
CA GLY A 514 -19.68 -24.74 -1.81
C GLY A 514 -19.85 -23.23 -1.73
N ILE A 515 -20.82 -22.77 -0.94
CA ILE A 515 -21.27 -21.36 -0.82
C ILE A 515 -20.14 -20.42 -0.38
N SER A 516 -19.14 -20.95 0.33
CA SER A 516 -18.00 -20.20 0.87
C SER A 516 -16.65 -20.65 0.28
N LYS A 517 -16.64 -21.19 -0.95
CA LYS A 517 -15.41 -21.74 -1.58
C LYS A 517 -14.30 -20.72 -1.84
N ASP A 518 -14.63 -19.45 -1.81
CA ASP A 518 -13.75 -18.29 -1.95
C ASP A 518 -13.07 -17.90 -0.64
N LEU A 519 -13.46 -18.49 0.50
CA LEU A 519 -12.99 -18.07 1.82
C LEU A 519 -11.91 -19.02 2.39
N GLY A 520 -10.82 -18.43 2.88
CA GLY A 520 -9.80 -19.10 3.69
C GLY A 520 -10.18 -19.24 5.18
N PHE A 521 -9.17 -19.10 6.04
CA PHE A 521 -9.26 -19.31 7.49
C PHE A 521 -8.81 -18.11 8.32
N THR A 522 -8.66 -16.92 7.77
CA THR A 522 -8.40 -15.70 8.57
C THR A 522 -9.61 -15.34 9.45
N ALA A 523 -9.45 -14.46 10.45
CA ALA A 523 -10.54 -14.06 11.34
C ALA A 523 -11.76 -13.52 10.57
N SER A 524 -11.53 -12.61 9.61
CA SER A 524 -12.60 -12.02 8.81
C SER A 524 -13.22 -13.00 7.81
N GLU A 525 -12.46 -13.94 7.23
CA GLU A 525 -13.02 -15.02 6.41
C GLU A 525 -13.86 -16.01 7.23
N ARG A 526 -13.51 -16.23 8.51
CA ARG A 526 -14.36 -17.03 9.42
C ARG A 526 -15.65 -16.31 9.76
N SER A 527 -15.60 -15.00 10.00
CA SER A 527 -16.77 -14.13 10.20
C SER A 527 -17.71 -14.21 8.99
N GLU A 528 -17.19 -14.00 7.78
CA GLU A 528 -17.98 -14.03 6.55
C GLU A 528 -18.55 -15.43 6.25
N ASN A 529 -17.78 -16.49 6.51
CA ASN A 529 -18.29 -17.85 6.36
C ASN A 529 -19.48 -18.11 7.30
N LEU A 530 -19.45 -17.56 8.51
CA LEU A 530 -20.54 -17.68 9.47
C LEU A 530 -21.75 -16.84 9.04
N ARG A 531 -21.55 -15.62 8.53
CA ARG A 531 -22.61 -14.78 7.95
C ARG A 531 -23.35 -15.47 6.80
N ARG A 532 -22.63 -16.02 5.83
CA ARG A 532 -23.25 -16.76 4.72
C ARG A 532 -24.02 -17.99 5.23
N SER A 533 -23.46 -18.66 6.24
CA SER A 533 -24.11 -19.82 6.86
C SER A 533 -25.37 -19.44 7.64
N SER A 534 -25.42 -18.26 8.27
CA SER A 534 -26.63 -17.81 8.98
C SER A 534 -27.77 -17.47 8.03
N GLU A 535 -27.50 -16.89 6.86
CA GLU A 535 -28.53 -16.68 5.83
C GLU A 535 -29.07 -18.01 5.30
N VAL A 536 -28.21 -19.00 5.09
CA VAL A 536 -28.63 -20.35 4.69
C VAL A 536 -29.46 -21.02 5.79
N ALA A 537 -29.04 -20.90 7.05
CA ALA A 537 -29.79 -21.40 8.20
C ALA A 537 -31.18 -20.77 8.28
N LYS A 538 -31.27 -19.45 8.07
CA LYS A 538 -32.54 -18.71 8.01
C LYS A 538 -33.47 -19.27 6.94
N LEU A 539 -32.98 -19.50 5.72
CA LEU A 539 -33.78 -20.10 4.64
C LEU A 539 -34.30 -21.50 5.01
N PHE A 540 -33.49 -22.32 5.69
CA PHE A 540 -33.93 -23.62 6.18
C PHE A 540 -34.94 -23.52 7.34
N ASN A 541 -34.79 -22.55 8.23
CA ASN A 541 -35.76 -22.30 9.29
C ASN A 541 -37.09 -21.78 8.72
N ASP A 542 -37.05 -20.87 7.76
CA ASP A 542 -38.24 -20.44 7.01
C ASP A 542 -38.86 -21.62 6.26
N ALA A 543 -38.05 -22.63 5.92
CA ALA A 543 -38.52 -23.87 5.35
C ALA A 543 -39.15 -24.86 6.35
N GLY A 544 -39.02 -24.61 7.67
CA GLY A 544 -39.57 -25.44 8.76
C GLY A 544 -38.58 -26.45 9.36
N LEU A 545 -37.30 -26.39 8.98
CA LEU A 545 -36.28 -27.35 9.42
C LEU A 545 -35.54 -26.91 10.69
N ILE A 546 -34.99 -27.89 11.39
CA ILE A 546 -33.99 -27.69 12.45
C ILE A 546 -32.60 -27.69 11.80
N VAL A 547 -31.79 -26.70 12.12
CA VAL A 547 -30.45 -26.53 11.58
C VAL A 547 -29.42 -26.70 12.70
N LEU A 548 -28.41 -27.53 12.46
CA LEU A 548 -27.30 -27.74 13.37
C LEU A 548 -26.04 -27.09 12.79
N GLY A 549 -25.61 -25.96 13.35
CA GLY A 549 -24.44 -25.23 12.89
C GLY A 549 -23.17 -25.61 13.66
N ALA A 550 -22.19 -26.23 13.00
CA ALA A 550 -20.90 -26.56 13.59
C ALA A 550 -19.83 -25.52 13.18
N PHE A 551 -19.62 -24.50 14.02
CA PHE A 551 -18.70 -23.39 13.72
C PHE A 551 -17.86 -23.01 14.94
N VAL A 552 -16.64 -22.51 14.73
CA VAL A 552 -15.80 -22.02 15.83
C VAL A 552 -16.44 -20.77 16.45
N ALA A 553 -16.83 -19.78 15.64
CA ALA A 553 -17.50 -18.54 16.07
C ALA A 553 -16.84 -17.89 17.31
N PRO A 554 -15.60 -17.38 17.20
CA PRO A 554 -14.79 -16.99 18.37
C PRO A 554 -15.26 -15.72 19.09
N GLU A 555 -15.91 -14.79 18.39
CA GLU A 555 -16.28 -13.47 18.91
C GLU A 555 -17.75 -13.42 19.34
N GLU A 556 -18.04 -12.80 20.48
CA GLU A 556 -19.41 -12.64 20.99
C GLU A 556 -20.27 -11.76 20.08
N ALA A 557 -19.70 -10.67 19.57
CA ALA A 557 -20.40 -9.74 18.68
C ALA A 557 -20.94 -10.45 17.43
N VAL A 558 -20.13 -11.34 16.83
CA VAL A 558 -20.54 -12.09 15.63
C VAL A 558 -21.67 -13.07 15.95
N ARG A 559 -21.65 -13.74 17.11
CA ARG A 559 -22.74 -14.63 17.54
C ARG A 559 -24.05 -13.88 17.74
N GLN A 560 -24.00 -12.66 18.26
CA GLN A 560 -25.19 -11.81 18.40
C GLN A 560 -25.77 -11.41 17.04
N LYS A 561 -24.93 -11.02 16.09
CA LYS A 561 -25.37 -10.72 14.71
C LYS A 561 -26.00 -11.92 14.01
N VAL A 562 -25.48 -13.14 14.23
CA VAL A 562 -26.11 -14.39 13.74
C VAL A 562 -27.51 -14.56 14.35
N ALA A 563 -27.65 -14.34 15.66
CA ALA A 563 -28.92 -14.46 16.35
C ALA A 563 -29.95 -13.45 15.83
N GLU A 564 -29.54 -12.22 15.51
CA GLU A 564 -30.39 -11.20 14.90
C GLU A 564 -30.80 -11.55 13.47
N ALA A 565 -29.86 -12.03 12.64
CA ALA A 565 -30.13 -12.41 11.26
C ALA A 565 -31.15 -13.57 11.16
N ILE A 566 -31.01 -14.56 12.03
CA ILE A 566 -31.87 -15.75 12.09
C ILE A 566 -33.19 -15.42 12.81
N GLY A 567 -33.15 -14.71 13.94
CA GLY A 567 -34.28 -14.50 14.85
C GLY A 567 -33.97 -15.09 16.23
N GLN A 568 -33.95 -14.25 17.26
CA GLN A 568 -33.51 -14.62 18.62
C GLN A 568 -34.39 -15.72 19.24
N GLU A 569 -35.66 -15.78 18.87
CA GLU A 569 -36.63 -16.76 19.35
C GLU A 569 -36.40 -18.19 18.82
N ARG A 570 -35.61 -18.34 17.75
CA ARG A 570 -35.34 -19.62 17.09
C ARG A 570 -33.85 -19.94 16.99
N PHE A 571 -33.00 -19.23 17.74
CA PHE A 571 -31.56 -19.43 17.76
C PHE A 571 -31.08 -19.85 19.15
N LEU A 572 -30.35 -20.97 19.23
CA LEU A 572 -29.83 -21.54 20.47
C LEU A 572 -28.31 -21.65 20.41
N ILE A 573 -27.61 -21.24 21.48
CA ILE A 573 -26.15 -21.33 21.58
C ILE A 573 -25.77 -22.48 22.51
N VAL A 574 -25.09 -23.48 21.97
CA VAL A 574 -24.52 -24.61 22.74
C VAL A 574 -23.00 -24.48 22.73
N HIS A 575 -22.43 -24.18 23.89
CA HIS A 575 -20.98 -24.05 24.08
C HIS A 575 -20.36 -25.40 24.45
N LEU A 576 -19.48 -25.91 23.59
CA LEU A 576 -18.66 -27.09 23.84
C LEU A 576 -17.35 -26.64 24.52
N ASP A 577 -17.33 -26.73 25.84
CA ASP A 577 -16.20 -26.37 26.67
C ASP A 577 -15.26 -27.58 26.82
N ALA A 578 -14.07 -27.48 26.25
CA ALA A 578 -12.99 -28.44 26.44
C ALA A 578 -11.67 -27.69 26.58
N ALA A 579 -10.83 -28.14 27.51
CA ALA A 579 -9.49 -27.61 27.69
C ALA A 579 -8.69 -27.67 26.38
N VAL A 580 -7.85 -26.66 26.14
CA VAL A 580 -7.06 -26.51 24.90
C VAL A 580 -6.17 -27.74 24.69
N GLU A 581 -5.64 -28.32 25.77
CA GLU A 581 -4.80 -29.51 25.77
C GLU A 581 -5.57 -30.74 25.27
N VAL A 582 -6.84 -30.88 25.67
CA VAL A 582 -7.71 -31.96 25.19
C VAL A 582 -8.05 -31.74 23.71
N CYS A 583 -8.38 -30.52 23.32
CA CYS A 583 -8.62 -30.14 21.92
C CYS A 583 -7.41 -30.47 21.04
N ARG A 584 -6.21 -30.18 21.53
CA ARG A 584 -4.92 -30.49 20.88
C ARG A 584 -4.70 -32.00 20.73
N SER A 585 -4.99 -32.78 21.76
CA SER A 585 -4.86 -34.26 21.68
C SER A 585 -5.81 -34.90 20.66
N ARG A 586 -6.92 -34.22 20.34
CA ARG A 586 -7.94 -34.66 19.38
C ARG A 586 -7.70 -34.13 17.97
N ASP A 587 -6.68 -33.31 17.75
CA ASP A 587 -6.36 -32.73 16.45
C ASP A 587 -5.59 -33.72 15.56
N THR A 588 -6.34 -34.44 14.73
CA THR A 588 -5.78 -35.40 13.77
C THR A 588 -5.15 -34.75 12.54
N GLU A 589 -5.41 -33.46 12.30
CA GLU A 589 -4.98 -32.72 11.10
C GLU A 589 -3.73 -31.86 11.36
N GLY A 590 -3.30 -31.75 12.63
CA GLY A 590 -2.07 -31.08 13.03
C GLY A 590 -2.15 -29.54 12.99
N HIS A 591 -3.36 -28.98 12.94
CA HIS A 591 -3.61 -27.54 12.94
C HIS A 591 -3.01 -26.80 14.14
N TYR A 592 -3.08 -27.38 15.34
CA TYR A 592 -2.48 -26.78 16.54
C TYR A 592 -0.95 -26.69 16.41
N ALA A 593 -0.30 -27.71 15.88
CA ALA A 593 1.15 -27.72 15.68
C ALA A 593 1.59 -26.71 14.59
N LEU A 594 0.81 -26.58 13.51
CA LEU A 594 1.05 -25.59 12.46
C LEU A 594 0.84 -24.15 12.98
N ALA A 595 -0.16 -23.93 13.86
CA ALA A 595 -0.39 -22.65 14.50
C ALA A 595 0.75 -22.25 15.44
N GLU A 596 1.29 -23.19 16.22
CA GLU A 596 2.43 -22.93 17.12
C GLU A 596 3.73 -22.63 16.38
N LYS A 597 3.92 -23.22 15.19
CA LYS A 597 5.05 -22.91 14.30
C LYS A 597 4.89 -21.56 13.57
N GLY A 598 3.76 -20.88 13.73
CA GLY A 598 3.45 -19.63 13.05
C GLY A 598 3.04 -19.79 11.58
N GLU A 599 2.82 -21.03 11.11
CA GLU A 599 2.38 -21.32 9.74
C GLU A 599 0.87 -21.08 9.57
N LEU A 600 0.07 -21.27 10.63
CA LEU A 600 -1.34 -20.85 10.71
C LEU A 600 -1.49 -19.61 11.61
N THR A 601 -1.68 -18.46 10.98
CA THR A 601 -1.94 -17.20 11.66
C THR A 601 -3.39 -17.09 12.13
N GLU A 602 -3.63 -16.33 13.21
CA GLU A 602 -4.97 -16.07 13.77
C GLU A 602 -5.80 -17.32 14.14
N PHE A 603 -5.18 -18.35 14.72
CA PHE A 603 -5.84 -19.59 15.13
C PHE A 603 -6.45 -19.47 16.54
N PRO A 604 -7.79 -19.60 16.72
CA PRO A 604 -8.45 -19.42 18.01
C PRO A 604 -7.95 -20.41 19.07
N GLY A 605 -7.50 -19.89 20.22
CA GLY A 605 -6.93 -20.66 21.33
C GLY A 605 -5.41 -20.90 21.23
N VAL A 606 -4.73 -20.37 20.21
CA VAL A 606 -3.26 -20.38 20.09
C VAL A 606 -2.73 -18.99 19.73
N SER A 607 -3.03 -18.50 18.52
CA SER A 607 -2.55 -17.20 18.00
C SER A 607 -3.66 -16.14 17.90
N ALA A 608 -4.90 -16.49 18.21
CA ALA A 608 -6.04 -15.56 18.37
C ALA A 608 -6.88 -15.92 19.61
N THR A 609 -7.54 -14.93 20.21
CA THR A 609 -8.41 -15.09 21.37
C THR A 609 -9.73 -15.79 20.98
N TYR A 610 -10.23 -16.67 21.85
CA TYR A 610 -11.59 -17.23 21.76
C TYR A 610 -12.40 -16.69 22.94
N GLU A 611 -13.48 -15.96 22.66
CA GLU A 611 -14.40 -15.45 23.68
C GLU A 611 -15.47 -16.50 23.93
N ALA A 612 -15.43 -17.15 25.10
CA ALA A 612 -16.48 -18.07 25.50
C ALA A 612 -17.83 -17.34 25.57
N PRO A 613 -18.95 -17.94 25.10
CA PRO A 613 -20.26 -17.32 25.18
C PRO A 613 -20.61 -16.94 26.61
N ALA A 614 -21.03 -15.68 26.84
CA ALA A 614 -21.36 -15.19 28.18
C ALA A 614 -22.65 -15.83 28.74
N LYS A 615 -23.60 -16.13 27.86
CA LYS A 615 -24.91 -16.74 28.21
C LYS A 615 -25.29 -17.83 27.21
N PRO A 616 -24.61 -19.00 27.20
CA PRO A 616 -25.03 -20.11 26.36
C PRO A 616 -26.34 -20.71 26.89
N ASP A 617 -27.22 -21.17 25.99
CA ASP A 617 -28.42 -21.92 26.36
C ASP A 617 -28.07 -23.27 27.01
N LEU A 618 -26.93 -23.84 26.59
CA LEU A 618 -26.37 -25.04 27.18
C LEU A 618 -24.85 -25.03 27.11
N LYS A 619 -24.20 -25.36 28.23
CA LYS A 619 -22.75 -25.55 28.31
C LYS A 619 -22.45 -27.02 28.51
N LEU A 620 -21.61 -27.60 27.63
CA LEU A 620 -21.24 -29.01 27.65
C LEU A 620 -19.73 -29.15 27.84
N SER A 621 -19.34 -29.81 28.92
CA SER A 621 -17.94 -30.17 29.20
C SER A 621 -17.55 -31.44 28.42
N THR A 622 -17.03 -31.27 27.19
CA THR A 622 -16.75 -32.41 26.28
C THR A 622 -15.43 -33.14 26.62
N ASP A 623 -14.74 -32.71 27.66
CA ASP A 623 -13.67 -33.42 28.35
C ASP A 623 -14.20 -34.52 29.30
N LYS A 624 -15.42 -34.36 29.82
CA LYS A 624 -16.05 -35.28 30.80
C LYS A 624 -17.20 -36.09 30.24
N LEU A 625 -17.92 -35.55 29.26
CA LEU A 625 -19.08 -36.18 28.65
C LEU A 625 -18.68 -36.85 27.33
N ASN A 626 -19.25 -38.03 27.08
CA ASN A 626 -19.14 -38.65 25.77
C ASN A 626 -20.13 -38.01 24.77
N ALA A 627 -20.00 -38.34 23.47
CA ALA A 627 -20.82 -37.75 22.42
C ALA A 627 -22.32 -38.03 22.60
N GLU A 628 -22.70 -39.24 23.02
CA GLU A 628 -24.11 -39.61 23.24
C GLU A 628 -24.73 -38.81 24.38
N GLN A 629 -24.03 -38.67 25.51
CA GLN A 629 -24.48 -37.87 26.65
C GLN A 629 -24.63 -36.37 26.29
N CYS A 630 -23.77 -35.86 25.41
CA CYS A 630 -23.89 -34.51 24.89
C CYS A 630 -25.15 -34.37 24.01
N VAL A 631 -25.41 -35.35 23.15
CA VAL A 631 -26.62 -35.39 22.29
C VAL A 631 -27.89 -35.44 23.13
N ASP A 632 -27.94 -36.30 24.16
CA ASP A 632 -29.10 -36.43 25.05
C ASP A 632 -29.43 -35.09 25.73
N LYS A 633 -28.43 -34.38 26.25
CA LYS A 633 -28.61 -33.06 26.87
C LYS A 633 -29.10 -31.99 25.89
N ILE A 634 -28.66 -32.04 24.62
CA ILE A 634 -29.16 -31.10 23.60
C ILE A 634 -30.61 -31.44 23.22
N LEU A 635 -30.97 -32.72 23.16
CA LEU A 635 -32.35 -33.14 22.92
C LEU A 635 -33.28 -32.73 24.05
N GLU A 636 -32.87 -32.90 25.30
CA GLU A 636 -33.61 -32.41 26.47
C GLU A 636 -33.85 -30.89 26.39
N LEU A 637 -32.84 -30.11 25.98
CA LEU A 637 -32.99 -28.68 25.74
C LEU A 637 -34.04 -28.39 24.66
N LEU A 638 -33.96 -29.07 23.51
CA LEU A 638 -34.90 -28.87 22.41
C LEU A 638 -36.35 -29.23 22.79
N GLN A 639 -36.53 -30.33 23.54
CA GLN A 639 -37.84 -30.75 24.06
C GLN A 639 -38.39 -29.75 25.09
N SER A 640 -37.56 -29.33 26.06
CA SER A 640 -37.97 -28.39 27.11
C SER A 640 -38.40 -27.02 26.57
N ARG A 641 -37.81 -26.60 25.44
CA ARG A 641 -38.16 -25.37 24.72
C ARG A 641 -39.26 -25.56 23.66
N GLY A 642 -39.72 -26.80 23.47
CA GLY A 642 -40.84 -27.15 22.57
C GLY A 642 -40.51 -27.03 21.09
N TYR A 643 -39.26 -27.29 20.69
CA TYR A 643 -38.84 -27.34 19.28
C TYR A 643 -39.08 -28.72 18.65
N VAL A 644 -38.99 -29.78 19.45
CA VAL A 644 -39.19 -31.19 19.06
C VAL A 644 -40.05 -31.92 20.07
#